data_AF-A0A1P8WNA1-F1
#
_entry.id   AF-A0A1P8WNA1-F1
#
_cell.length_a   1.000
_cell.length_b   1.000
_cell.length_c   1.000
_cell.angle_alpha   90.00
_cell.angle_beta   90.00
_cell.angle_gamma   90.00
#
_symmetry.space_group_name_H-M   'P 1'
#
loop_
_entity.id
_entity.type
_entity.pdbx_description
1 polymer ?
#
loop_
_entity_poly.entity_id
_entity_poly.type
_entity_poly.pdbx_seq_one_letter_code
_entity_poly.pdbx_strand_id
1 'polypeptide(L)'
;MKTVILPPENLPDSAGFVDGGWWHSAEEENRIVCDLCPRECHMKPGDRGFCFVRQNVDGKMKLTTYGRSTGFCIDPIEKKPLNHFYPGTAVLSFGTAGCNLGCRFCQNWDISKSREVEKLSELALPEMIAAAAKDTGCRSVAYTYNDPIIWAEYAIDTAKACRAAGIKSVAVTAGYIMPQARPAFFHAMDAANVDLKAFTEDFYEKITYSKLAPVLETLRWLKHESDVWFEVTNLIIPEANDSPDELRRMCDWLLDAVGADVPIHFTAFHPDFRMTDRGRTPHETLLKARGIALRQGLKFAYVGNVNDVANQSTYCHSCGTLLIERDWHQLGSYQLNGNRCSKCGEVVAGHFDTQPGTWGRRRLPVKIGRYGAAPENLVSLGSGSGVKSPSAEESTKRKMNSMEAISESPSLTDEQEDAIHGAACEIVAATVTGRPIQLPDRSLANAADITVMGVFATLKRNGQLRGCCGSVGQPMNLLQALAQSAARTAKDDHRFPPVSATELPYLTLDVTLLFNFESVTEQGEDRVNAVEVGRHGLKIVRGGKSGLLLPIVAIERGWDSRTFLDQVCRKAGLPITAWQQPDAQLVRFEGRMIEREMEPSVLARSISAKPHPMSQSEVETLAAFARANIMATLQGAVPGCFPANCSDGTVDGIALRLTFRGVDEQAVFSQLQFRGGVPLQTTLLQLTQSAAGWLRNSQFDPDLIARLKVDLVAFADPAMHGVVKSPDVNGIDPASRAVLVTEGQRSAWMFCPELSAEELVERSAKAAQVSMPTSASVFSFAAVSSSSDISNTNVPHPRPGAEVRPAGVAGRFYPSSPSALSAIVQSCLGEVPETKEKWPAVMVPHAGLQFSGRVAGDVLKKIEIPETAIVIGPKHTRSGVDWAVAPHKTWQLPGGAMASDPQLAERLADRIDGLQLDAAAHMHEHCIEVELPLLQELAPQAKVVGIAVGGGNLDRCVRFGQQLAGVISEMKTAPLLIISSDMNHFASDEENRRLDEMALAAMESLDAAMLYDTVTSNSISMCGVLPAVIVMEALRAMGQLSRIQRVSYATSGEVSGDLDRVVGYAGMLLG
;
A
#
# COMPACT_ATOMS: atom_id res chain seq x y z
N MET A 1 47.21 16.10 3.76
CA MET A 1 46.18 16.88 3.03
C MET A 1 45.21 15.87 2.45
N LYS A 2 43.91 15.94 2.79
CA LYS A 2 42.90 15.03 2.25
C LYS A 2 42.63 15.42 0.79
N THR A 3 42.85 14.52 -0.16
CA THR A 3 42.50 14.76 -1.56
C THR A 3 41.10 14.20 -1.80
N VAL A 4 40.09 15.06 -1.83
CA VAL A 4 38.70 14.68 -2.14
C VAL A 4 38.56 14.50 -3.65
N ILE A 5 38.10 13.32 -4.07
CA ILE A 5 37.82 12.97 -5.45
C ILE A 5 36.47 13.57 -5.84
N LEU A 6 36.47 14.39 -6.89
CA LEU A 6 35.26 14.97 -7.48
C LEU A 6 34.65 14.01 -8.51
N PRO A 7 33.34 14.12 -8.81
CA PRO A 7 32.69 13.21 -9.76
C PRO A 7 33.28 13.42 -11.17
N PRO A 8 33.62 12.35 -11.91
CA PRO A 8 34.07 12.46 -13.30
C PRO A 8 32.89 12.65 -14.26
N GLU A 9 33.13 13.28 -15.42
CA GLU A 9 32.15 13.34 -16.51
C GLU A 9 32.11 12.00 -17.26
N ASN A 10 31.35 11.03 -16.74
CA ASN A 10 31.26 9.68 -17.31
C ASN A 10 29.79 9.23 -17.49
N LEU A 11 29.52 8.49 -18.56
CA LEU A 11 28.25 7.79 -18.77
C LEU A 11 28.14 6.57 -17.84
N PRO A 12 26.92 6.05 -17.58
CA PRO A 12 26.74 4.81 -16.82
C PRO A 12 27.55 3.66 -17.41
N ASP A 13 28.23 2.89 -16.56
CA ASP A 13 28.91 1.67 -16.97
C ASP A 13 27.91 0.57 -17.37
N SER A 14 28.41 -0.57 -17.85
CA SER A 14 27.57 -1.69 -18.31
C SER A 14 26.67 -2.29 -17.22
N ALA A 15 26.92 -2.00 -15.94
CA ALA A 15 26.06 -2.39 -14.81
C ALA A 15 25.03 -1.29 -14.45
N GLY A 16 25.07 -0.15 -15.13
CA GLY A 16 24.20 1.00 -14.89
C GLY A 16 24.65 1.87 -13.71
N PHE A 17 25.92 1.80 -13.31
CA PHE A 17 26.48 2.67 -12.27
C PHE A 17 27.24 3.84 -12.86
N VAL A 18 27.17 4.99 -12.19
CA VAL A 18 28.03 6.15 -12.50
C VAL A 18 29.04 6.31 -11.37
N ASP A 19 30.26 6.73 -11.70
CA ASP A 19 31.26 7.05 -10.70
C ASP A 19 30.75 8.19 -9.81
N GLY A 20 30.71 7.93 -8.50
CA GLY A 20 30.31 8.91 -7.50
C GLY A 20 31.47 9.81 -7.12
N GLY A 21 31.18 11.09 -6.90
CA GLY A 21 32.12 12.08 -6.39
C GLY A 21 32.02 12.30 -4.88
N TRP A 22 32.82 13.24 -4.39
CA TRP A 22 32.93 13.64 -2.99
C TRP A 22 33.25 12.47 -2.06
N TRP A 23 34.45 11.92 -2.22
CA TRP A 23 35.00 10.90 -1.32
C TRP A 23 36.53 10.93 -1.31
N HIS A 24 37.14 10.34 -0.30
CA HIS A 24 38.59 10.11 -0.25
C HIS A 24 38.90 8.67 0.20
N SER A 25 40.08 8.18 -0.17
CA SER A 25 40.59 6.89 0.34
C SER A 25 40.90 7.00 1.84
N ALA A 26 40.52 5.96 2.59
CA ALA A 26 40.96 5.80 3.97
C ALA A 26 42.41 5.28 4.03
N GLU A 27 43.00 5.24 5.23
CA GLU A 27 44.38 4.74 5.44
C GLU A 27 44.53 3.23 5.10
N GLU A 28 43.43 2.48 5.11
CA GLU A 28 43.37 1.06 4.77
C GLU A 28 43.04 0.85 3.28
N GLU A 29 43.66 -0.17 2.67
CA GLU A 29 43.54 -0.48 1.23
C GLU A 29 42.07 -0.71 0.80
N ASN A 30 41.66 -0.08 -0.31
CA ASN A 30 40.32 -0.13 -0.90
C ASN A 30 39.15 0.35 -0.03
N ARG A 31 39.40 0.95 1.14
CA ARG A 31 38.36 1.59 1.96
C ARG A 31 38.22 3.07 1.59
N ILE A 32 36.99 3.56 1.58
CA ILE A 32 36.67 4.95 1.22
C ILE A 32 35.82 5.62 2.28
N VAL A 33 35.88 6.95 2.33
CA VAL A 33 35.03 7.80 3.18
C VAL A 33 34.23 8.74 2.30
N CYS A 34 32.91 8.77 2.48
CA CYS A 34 32.01 9.65 1.72
C CYS A 34 32.03 11.08 2.29
N ASP A 35 32.44 12.06 1.50
CA ASP A 35 32.54 13.48 1.87
C ASP A 35 31.37 14.33 1.34
N LEU A 36 30.32 13.72 0.79
CA LEU A 36 29.18 14.44 0.23
C LEU A 36 28.31 15.09 1.31
N CYS A 37 27.96 14.32 2.34
CA CYS A 37 27.07 14.75 3.41
C CYS A 37 27.73 14.52 4.79
N PRO A 38 27.27 15.21 5.86
CA PRO A 38 27.88 15.13 7.20
C PRO A 38 27.74 13.78 7.91
N ARG A 39 27.41 12.71 7.18
CA ARG A 39 27.43 11.32 7.66
C ARG A 39 28.83 10.72 7.66
N GLU A 40 29.69 11.17 6.75
CA GLU A 40 31.07 10.68 6.62
C GLU A 40 31.15 9.14 6.61
N CYS A 41 30.31 8.49 5.79
CA CYS A 41 30.22 7.03 5.80
C CYS A 41 31.58 6.39 5.43
N HIS A 42 32.15 5.62 6.35
CA HIS A 42 33.32 4.79 6.13
C HIS A 42 32.91 3.44 5.54
N MET A 43 33.34 3.15 4.31
CA MET A 43 32.84 2.02 3.52
C MET A 43 33.99 1.10 3.07
N LYS A 44 33.89 -0.18 3.41
CA LYS A 44 34.71 -1.25 2.83
C LYS A 44 34.25 -1.56 1.40
N PRO A 45 35.07 -2.23 0.58
CA PRO A 45 34.61 -2.73 -0.72
C PRO A 45 33.31 -3.54 -0.57
N GLY A 46 32.32 -3.23 -1.39
CA GLY A 46 30.97 -3.82 -1.34
C GLY A 46 29.97 -3.06 -0.46
N ASP A 47 30.43 -2.27 0.53
CA ASP A 47 29.55 -1.54 1.45
C ASP A 47 28.77 -0.43 0.75
N ARG A 48 27.56 -0.19 1.25
CA ARG A 48 26.73 0.97 0.89
C ARG A 48 26.68 1.97 2.03
N GLY A 49 26.64 3.25 1.68
CA GLY A 49 26.47 4.33 2.65
C GLY A 49 25.09 4.28 3.30
N PHE A 50 24.87 5.10 4.33
CA PHE A 50 23.59 5.18 5.05
C PHE A 50 22.38 5.40 4.12
N CYS A 51 22.59 6.11 3.02
CA CYS A 51 21.56 6.40 2.02
C CYS A 51 21.23 5.22 1.09
N PHE A 52 21.95 4.11 1.15
CA PHE A 52 21.83 2.90 0.33
C PHE A 52 22.10 3.04 -1.18
N VAL A 53 22.24 4.26 -1.70
CA VAL A 53 22.42 4.52 -3.14
C VAL A 53 23.86 4.75 -3.57
N ARG A 54 24.75 5.01 -2.60
CA ARG A 54 26.19 5.20 -2.80
C ARG A 54 26.93 3.99 -2.28
N GLN A 55 27.71 3.34 -3.15
CA GLN A 55 28.37 2.06 -2.87
C GLN A 55 29.87 2.17 -3.14
N ASN A 56 30.68 1.54 -2.30
CA ASN A 56 32.09 1.30 -2.61
C ASN A 56 32.21 0.06 -3.51
N VAL A 57 32.65 0.24 -4.75
CA VAL A 57 32.95 -0.85 -5.70
C VAL A 57 34.43 -0.74 -6.07
N ASP A 58 35.20 -1.76 -5.71
CA ASP A 58 36.65 -1.86 -5.98
C ASP A 58 37.45 -0.61 -5.58
N GLY A 59 37.17 -0.06 -4.40
CA GLY A 59 37.87 1.11 -3.85
C GLY A 59 37.43 2.44 -4.47
N LYS A 60 36.33 2.46 -5.23
CA LYS A 60 35.74 3.67 -5.82
C LYS A 60 34.29 3.84 -5.41
N MET A 61 33.87 5.08 -5.24
CA MET A 61 32.45 5.39 -5.03
C MET A 61 31.67 5.20 -6.34
N LYS A 62 30.53 4.52 -6.27
CA LYS A 62 29.55 4.36 -7.35
C LYS A 62 28.17 4.85 -6.89
N LEU A 63 27.48 5.58 -7.76
CA LEU A 63 26.08 5.96 -7.60
C LEU A 63 25.19 4.94 -8.33
N THR A 64 24.32 4.27 -7.58
CA THR A 64 23.48 3.14 -8.07
C THR A 64 22.11 3.57 -8.59
N THR A 65 21.76 4.85 -8.47
CA THR A 65 20.45 5.42 -8.86
C THR A 65 20.51 6.38 -10.04
N TYR A 66 21.68 6.58 -10.67
CA TYR A 66 21.79 7.49 -11.81
C TYR A 66 20.88 7.01 -12.95
N GLY A 67 20.04 7.91 -13.45
CA GLY A 67 19.08 7.58 -14.50
C GLY A 67 17.95 6.62 -14.07
N ARG A 68 17.81 6.33 -12.77
CA ARG A 68 16.77 5.46 -12.21
C ARG A 68 15.91 6.27 -11.25
N SER A 69 14.66 6.53 -11.60
CA SER A 69 13.79 7.46 -10.87
C SER A 69 12.36 6.99 -10.74
N THR A 70 11.66 7.52 -9.73
CA THR A 70 10.28 7.13 -9.40
C THR A 70 9.41 8.37 -9.19
N GLY A 71 8.08 8.18 -9.24
CA GLY A 71 7.12 9.18 -8.79
C GLY A 71 6.89 10.39 -9.71
N PHE A 72 7.24 10.29 -11.00
CA PHE A 72 7.10 11.36 -11.98
C PHE A 72 5.69 11.95 -12.01
N CYS A 73 5.57 13.21 -11.58
CA CYS A 73 4.30 13.90 -11.49
C CYS A 73 4.46 15.40 -11.63
N ILE A 74 3.58 16.03 -12.41
CA ILE A 74 3.48 17.48 -12.49
C ILE A 74 2.52 17.95 -11.40
N ASP A 75 3.00 18.87 -10.58
CA ASP A 75 2.28 19.47 -9.46
C ASP A 75 2.41 21.01 -9.54
N PRO A 76 1.60 21.79 -8.80
CA PRO A 76 1.83 23.22 -8.62
C PRO A 76 3.10 23.49 -7.81
N ILE A 77 3.80 24.59 -8.10
CA ILE A 77 5.02 24.99 -7.38
C ILE A 77 4.78 25.20 -5.87
N GLU A 78 3.57 25.61 -5.48
CA GLU A 78 3.15 25.77 -4.08
C GLU A 78 3.27 24.46 -3.27
N LYS A 79 3.15 23.30 -3.94
CA LYS A 79 3.33 22.00 -3.30
C LYS A 79 4.80 21.72 -2.94
N LYS A 80 5.73 22.45 -3.54
CA LYS A 80 7.17 22.45 -3.24
C LYS A 80 7.46 23.73 -2.46
N PRO A 81 6.97 23.89 -1.22
CA PRO A 81 6.71 25.15 -0.52
C PRO A 81 7.60 26.35 -0.92
N LEU A 82 7.27 26.92 -2.08
CA LEU A 82 8.00 27.97 -2.78
C LEU A 82 6.98 29.00 -3.24
N ASN A 83 6.43 29.75 -2.28
CA ASN A 83 5.36 30.70 -2.54
C ASN A 83 5.86 31.94 -3.30
N HIS A 84 7.17 32.16 -3.33
CA HIS A 84 7.82 33.34 -3.91
C HIS A 84 8.72 32.95 -5.10
N PHE A 85 8.48 31.80 -5.72
CA PHE A 85 9.20 31.36 -6.93
C PHE A 85 8.21 30.96 -8.04
N TYR A 86 7.91 31.91 -8.91
CA TYR A 86 6.96 31.79 -10.03
C TYR A 86 5.62 31.15 -9.63
N PRO A 87 4.82 31.80 -8.77
CA PRO A 87 3.59 31.23 -8.21
C PRO A 87 2.58 30.81 -9.28
N GLY A 88 1.90 29.69 -9.05
CA GLY A 88 0.86 29.12 -9.91
C GLY A 88 1.38 28.32 -11.12
N THR A 89 2.70 28.20 -11.26
CA THR A 89 3.31 27.50 -12.39
C THR A 89 3.42 25.98 -12.15
N ALA A 90 3.49 25.23 -13.25
CA ALA A 90 3.63 23.77 -13.22
C ALA A 90 5.08 23.35 -12.99
N VAL A 91 5.30 22.37 -12.11
CA VAL A 91 6.60 21.79 -11.81
C VAL A 91 6.59 20.26 -11.95
N LEU A 92 7.48 19.72 -12.80
CA LEU A 92 7.67 18.27 -12.93
C LEU A 92 8.51 17.76 -11.76
N SER A 93 7.95 16.84 -10.97
CA SER A 93 8.54 16.35 -9.72
C SER A 93 8.94 14.88 -9.82
N PHE A 94 10.12 14.52 -9.30
CA PHE A 94 10.56 13.12 -9.20
C PHE A 94 11.58 12.93 -8.07
N GLY A 95 11.87 11.67 -7.73
CA GLY A 95 12.88 11.30 -6.74
C GLY A 95 13.53 9.94 -7.03
N THR A 96 14.46 9.53 -6.17
CA THR A 96 15.11 8.22 -6.21
C THR A 96 14.82 7.44 -4.92
N ALA A 97 15.33 6.22 -4.78
CA ALA A 97 15.33 5.53 -3.49
C ALA A 97 16.34 6.18 -2.51
N GLY A 98 16.17 5.92 -1.21
CA GLY A 98 17.14 6.28 -0.16
C GLY A 98 17.07 7.71 0.36
N CYS A 99 17.76 8.01 1.47
CA CYS A 99 17.85 9.35 2.08
C CYS A 99 19.08 9.45 3.01
N ASN A 100 19.66 10.64 3.19
CA ASN A 100 20.77 10.91 4.14
C ASN A 100 20.27 11.13 5.59
N LEU A 101 18.98 11.38 5.79
CA LEU A 101 18.34 11.49 7.11
C LEU A 101 17.54 10.23 7.47
N GLY A 102 17.48 9.91 8.75
CA GLY A 102 16.76 8.78 9.34
C GLY A 102 15.38 9.12 9.91
N CYS A 103 14.72 10.18 9.45
CA CYS A 103 13.45 10.70 10.00
C CYS A 103 12.41 9.62 10.34
N ARG A 104 12.02 9.54 11.61
CA ARG A 104 10.95 8.63 12.09
C ARG A 104 9.54 9.02 11.61
N PHE A 105 9.34 10.29 11.25
CA PHE A 105 8.07 10.89 10.80
C PHE A 105 7.96 11.01 9.27
N CYS A 106 8.78 10.31 8.50
CA CYS A 106 8.85 10.54 7.06
C CYS A 106 7.52 10.22 6.35
N GLN A 107 6.95 11.22 5.67
CA GLN A 107 5.67 11.13 4.95
C GLN A 107 5.81 10.51 3.54
N ASN A 108 7.04 10.41 3.02
CA ASN A 108 7.40 9.73 1.77
C ASN A 108 8.31 8.51 2.07
N TRP A 109 7.98 7.75 3.12
CA TRP A 109 8.85 6.68 3.62
C TRP A 109 8.97 5.51 2.65
N ASP A 110 7.93 5.26 1.86
CA ASP A 110 7.86 4.25 0.79
C ASP A 110 8.97 4.45 -0.27
N ILE A 111 9.31 5.71 -0.59
CA ILE A 111 10.40 6.06 -1.51
C ILE A 111 11.73 6.23 -0.75
N SER A 112 11.74 7.03 0.31
CA SER A 112 12.97 7.46 0.99
C SER A 112 13.62 6.40 1.90
N LYS A 113 12.87 5.35 2.31
CA LYS A 113 13.36 4.23 3.12
C LYS A 113 13.45 2.92 2.35
N SER A 114 13.13 2.93 1.05
CA SER A 114 13.28 1.75 0.21
C SER A 114 14.74 1.40 -0.04
N ARG A 115 15.03 0.10 -0.03
CA ARG A 115 16.30 -0.49 -0.46
C ARG A 115 16.23 -1.07 -1.87
N GLU A 116 15.04 -1.12 -2.47
CA GLU A 116 14.76 -1.78 -3.75
C GLU A 116 14.72 -0.77 -4.90
N VAL A 117 15.89 -0.31 -5.36
CA VAL A 117 16.02 0.68 -6.46
C VAL A 117 15.41 0.15 -7.77
N GLU A 118 15.61 -1.12 -8.10
CA GLU A 118 15.24 -1.69 -9.41
C GLU A 118 13.75 -1.98 -9.58
N LYS A 119 13.03 -2.31 -8.50
CA LYS A 119 11.59 -2.60 -8.56
C LYS A 119 10.72 -1.35 -8.66
N LEU A 120 11.23 -0.19 -8.23
CA LEU A 120 10.45 1.05 -8.09
C LEU A 120 10.77 2.10 -9.16
N SER A 121 11.81 1.91 -9.98
CA SER A 121 12.36 2.98 -10.84
C SER A 121 12.16 2.73 -12.32
N GLU A 122 11.80 3.78 -13.05
CA GLU A 122 11.84 3.85 -14.51
C GLU A 122 13.22 4.40 -14.96
N LEU A 123 13.66 4.01 -16.17
CA LEU A 123 14.82 4.64 -16.81
C LEU A 123 14.46 6.07 -17.20
N ALA A 124 15.20 7.04 -16.67
CA ALA A 124 14.97 8.46 -16.87
C ALA A 124 16.30 9.18 -17.01
N LEU A 125 16.76 9.44 -18.22
CA LEU A 125 17.99 10.21 -18.44
C LEU A 125 17.73 11.72 -18.25
N PRO A 126 18.75 12.52 -17.87
CA PRO A 126 18.66 13.98 -17.76
C PRO A 126 17.90 14.65 -18.92
N GLU A 127 18.21 14.27 -20.16
CA GLU A 127 17.63 14.81 -21.38
C GLU A 127 16.16 14.42 -21.53
N MET A 128 15.79 13.21 -21.12
CA MET A 128 14.39 12.75 -21.14
C MET A 128 13.54 13.58 -20.19
N ILE A 129 14.06 13.92 -19.02
CA ILE A 129 13.37 14.74 -18.01
C ILE A 129 13.22 16.17 -18.51
N ALA A 130 14.28 16.75 -19.08
CA ALA A 130 14.23 18.08 -19.67
C ALA A 130 13.22 18.15 -20.84
N ALA A 131 13.22 17.15 -21.72
CA ALA A 131 12.25 17.03 -22.81
C ALA A 131 10.81 16.91 -22.29
N ALA A 132 10.57 16.03 -21.31
CA ALA A 132 9.25 15.86 -20.71
C ALA A 132 8.74 17.16 -20.06
N ALA A 133 9.59 17.88 -19.33
CA ALA A 133 9.24 19.16 -18.72
C ALA A 133 8.88 20.21 -19.79
N LYS A 134 9.66 20.28 -20.86
CA LYS A 134 9.42 21.20 -21.98
C LYS A 134 8.12 20.89 -22.72
N ASP A 135 7.90 19.63 -23.08
CA ASP A 135 6.73 19.20 -23.86
C ASP A 135 5.42 19.36 -23.08
N THR A 136 5.49 19.22 -21.75
CA THR A 136 4.33 19.40 -20.87
C THR A 136 4.11 20.84 -20.42
N GLY A 137 4.94 21.79 -20.87
CA GLY A 137 4.86 23.20 -20.52
C GLY A 137 5.17 23.49 -19.05
N CYS A 138 5.95 22.63 -18.39
CA CYS A 138 6.43 22.89 -17.04
C CYS A 138 7.42 24.05 -17.05
N ARG A 139 7.37 24.91 -16.04
CA ARG A 139 8.36 25.99 -15.87
C ARG A 139 9.63 25.48 -15.20
N SER A 140 9.47 24.47 -14.35
CA SER A 140 10.57 23.93 -13.55
C SER A 140 10.49 22.41 -13.38
N VAL A 141 11.61 21.84 -12.95
CA VAL A 141 11.74 20.47 -12.48
C VAL A 141 12.15 20.49 -11.01
N ALA A 142 11.48 19.70 -10.18
CA ALA A 142 11.77 19.56 -8.76
C ALA A 142 12.36 18.19 -8.43
N TYR A 143 13.55 18.20 -7.83
CA TYR A 143 14.22 17.05 -7.24
C TYR A 143 13.71 16.88 -5.80
N THR A 144 12.88 15.87 -5.55
CA THR A 144 12.05 15.77 -4.33
C THR A 144 11.70 14.31 -3.96
N TYR A 145 10.69 14.13 -3.09
CA TYR A 145 10.25 12.89 -2.43
C TYR A 145 11.27 12.26 -1.47
N ASN A 146 12.54 12.28 -1.85
CA ASN A 146 13.69 12.05 -1.00
C ASN A 146 14.70 13.20 -1.13
N ASP A 147 15.78 13.19 -0.32
CA ASP A 147 16.76 14.27 -0.34
C ASP A 147 17.67 14.17 -1.59
N PRO A 148 17.68 15.16 -2.49
CA PRO A 148 18.46 15.12 -3.73
C PRO A 148 19.98 15.18 -3.54
N ILE A 149 20.46 15.54 -2.34
CA ILE A 149 21.90 15.58 -2.04
C ILE A 149 22.55 14.21 -2.27
N ILE A 150 21.87 13.10 -1.92
CA ILE A 150 22.48 11.76 -1.99
C ILE A 150 22.77 11.29 -3.42
N TRP A 151 22.08 11.88 -4.40
CA TRP A 151 22.21 11.62 -5.84
C TRP A 151 22.59 12.91 -6.59
N ALA A 152 23.41 13.75 -5.97
CA ALA A 152 23.80 15.08 -6.45
C ALA A 152 24.26 15.11 -7.91
N GLU A 153 25.06 14.14 -8.36
CA GLU A 153 25.55 14.06 -9.75
C GLU A 153 24.38 14.07 -10.75
N TYR A 154 23.40 13.21 -10.50
CA TYR A 154 22.24 13.06 -11.37
C TYR A 154 21.30 14.29 -11.32
N ALA A 155 21.14 14.90 -10.14
CA ALA A 155 20.40 16.16 -10.01
C ALA A 155 21.08 17.31 -10.78
N ILE A 156 22.41 17.43 -10.67
CA ILE A 156 23.22 18.44 -11.37
C ILE A 156 23.12 18.27 -12.89
N ASP A 157 23.29 17.05 -13.39
CA ASP A 157 23.24 16.81 -14.84
C ASP A 157 21.83 17.03 -15.40
N THR A 158 20.80 16.62 -14.66
CA THR A 158 19.41 16.95 -15.01
C THR A 158 19.19 18.46 -15.01
N ALA A 159 19.79 19.21 -14.09
CA ALA A 159 19.67 20.67 -14.04
C ALA A 159 20.37 21.34 -15.23
N LYS A 160 21.54 20.84 -15.65
CA LYS A 160 22.22 21.29 -16.87
C LYS A 160 21.33 21.06 -18.10
N ALA A 161 20.74 19.87 -18.23
CA ALA A 161 19.84 19.53 -19.33
C ALA A 161 18.57 20.42 -19.33
N CYS A 162 17.98 20.65 -18.15
CA CYS A 162 16.84 21.55 -17.99
C CYS A 162 17.19 22.98 -18.41
N ARG A 163 18.34 23.49 -17.98
CA ARG A 163 18.82 24.84 -18.33
C ARG A 163 19.01 25.01 -19.84
N ALA A 164 19.57 23.99 -20.52
CA ALA A 164 19.68 23.98 -21.97
C ALA A 164 18.31 24.02 -22.68
N ALA A 165 17.27 23.48 -22.04
CA ALA A 165 15.89 23.52 -22.51
C ALA A 165 15.11 24.78 -22.07
N GLY A 166 15.71 25.70 -21.30
CA GLY A 166 15.05 26.87 -20.74
C GLY A 166 14.15 26.58 -19.52
N ILE A 167 14.31 25.42 -18.90
CA ILE A 167 13.54 24.94 -17.74
C ILE A 167 14.34 25.19 -16.46
N LYS A 168 13.65 25.65 -15.41
CA LYS A 168 14.26 25.98 -14.10
C LYS A 168 14.42 24.74 -13.22
N SER A 169 15.41 24.73 -12.34
CA SER A 169 15.71 23.60 -11.45
C SER A 169 15.48 23.92 -9.98
N VAL A 170 14.73 23.05 -9.29
CA VAL A 170 14.30 23.22 -7.90
C VAL A 170 14.78 22.05 -7.04
N ALA A 171 15.47 22.33 -5.94
CA ALA A 171 15.83 21.32 -4.94
C ALA A 171 14.88 21.37 -3.73
N VAL A 172 14.28 20.25 -3.34
CA VAL A 172 13.59 20.12 -2.06
C VAL A 172 14.41 19.21 -1.16
N THR A 173 15.09 19.79 -0.16
CA THR A 173 16.19 19.14 0.55
C THR A 173 16.17 19.45 2.04
N ALA A 174 16.77 18.60 2.88
CA ALA A 174 17.07 18.91 4.26
C ALA A 174 18.32 19.81 4.42
N GLY A 175 19.03 20.16 3.34
CA GLY A 175 20.24 20.98 3.39
C GLY A 175 21.42 20.32 4.11
N TYR A 176 21.37 18.99 4.28
CA TYR A 176 22.36 18.22 5.02
C TYR A 176 23.54 17.78 4.13
N ILE A 177 24.36 18.76 3.75
CA ILE A 177 25.47 18.65 2.78
C ILE A 177 26.77 19.25 3.35
N MET A 178 27.92 18.67 2.98
CA MET A 178 29.23 19.16 3.42
C MET A 178 29.65 20.44 2.68
N PRO A 179 30.44 21.33 3.32
CA PRO A 179 30.87 22.60 2.73
C PRO A 179 31.48 22.48 1.32
N GLN A 180 32.34 21.48 1.09
CA GLN A 180 32.99 21.25 -0.21
C GLN A 180 32.04 20.83 -1.34
N ALA A 181 30.86 20.29 -1.02
CA ALA A 181 29.88 19.86 -2.01
C ALA A 181 28.78 20.91 -2.27
N ARG A 182 28.58 21.86 -1.34
CA ARG A 182 27.55 22.92 -1.45
C ARG A 182 27.62 23.70 -2.77
N PRO A 183 28.78 24.25 -3.20
CA PRO A 183 28.83 25.08 -4.41
C PRO A 183 28.41 24.31 -5.66
N ALA A 184 28.91 23.08 -5.84
CA ALA A 184 28.63 22.27 -7.01
C ALA A 184 27.13 21.92 -7.13
N PHE A 185 26.50 21.54 -6.01
CA PHE A 185 25.08 21.19 -6.00
C PHE A 185 24.18 22.42 -6.17
N PHE A 186 24.37 23.46 -5.36
CA PHE A 186 23.44 24.60 -5.34
C PHE A 186 23.62 25.54 -6.54
N HIS A 187 24.82 25.72 -7.11
CA HIS A 187 24.98 26.54 -8.33
C HIS A 187 24.27 25.93 -9.56
N ALA A 188 23.94 24.64 -9.52
CA ALA A 188 23.12 24.00 -10.56
C ALA A 188 21.63 24.34 -10.41
N MET A 189 21.17 24.76 -9.22
CA MET A 189 19.77 25.02 -8.91
C MET A 189 19.39 26.49 -9.13
N ASP A 190 18.14 26.74 -9.51
CA ASP A 190 17.57 28.09 -9.54
C ASP A 190 16.83 28.43 -8.23
N ALA A 191 16.26 27.42 -7.57
CA ALA A 191 15.66 27.59 -6.25
C ALA A 191 15.79 26.35 -5.35
N ALA A 192 15.67 26.56 -4.03
CA ALA A 192 15.67 25.51 -3.04
C ALA A 192 14.58 25.72 -1.96
N ASN A 193 13.85 24.66 -1.63
CA ASN A 193 13.14 24.60 -0.37
C ASN A 193 13.96 23.77 0.62
N VAL A 194 14.36 24.38 1.74
CA VAL A 194 15.18 23.74 2.76
C VAL A 194 14.33 23.40 3.98
N ASP A 195 14.21 22.12 4.25
CA ASP A 195 13.48 21.59 5.39
C ASP A 195 14.30 21.69 6.69
N LEU A 196 14.04 22.71 7.49
CA LEU A 196 14.55 22.84 8.85
C LEU A 196 13.66 22.03 9.80
N LYS A 197 14.06 20.79 10.11
CA LYS A 197 13.18 19.80 10.77
C LYS A 197 12.81 20.15 12.22
N ALA A 198 13.69 20.84 12.93
CA ALA A 198 13.52 21.33 14.30
C ALA A 198 14.62 22.36 14.60
N PHE A 199 14.67 22.88 15.81
CA PHE A 199 15.71 23.81 16.24
C PHE A 199 16.42 23.36 17.53
N THR A 200 16.52 22.04 17.71
CA THR A 200 17.28 21.39 18.79
C THR A 200 18.12 20.23 18.26
N GLU A 201 19.34 20.06 18.78
CA GLU A 201 20.19 18.91 18.45
C GLU A 201 19.56 17.59 18.92
N ASP A 202 18.85 17.58 20.06
CA ASP A 202 18.18 16.38 20.59
C ASP A 202 17.18 15.79 19.59
N PHE A 203 16.37 16.64 18.95
CA PHE A 203 15.46 16.21 17.89
C PHE A 203 16.24 15.64 16.71
N TYR A 204 17.31 16.33 16.28
CA TYR A 204 18.12 15.87 15.15
C TYR A 204 18.76 14.51 15.44
N GLU A 205 19.33 14.29 16.62
CA GLU A 205 19.97 13.04 17.02
C GLU A 205 18.97 11.88 17.18
N LYS A 206 17.85 12.10 17.89
CA LYS A 206 16.93 11.01 18.26
C LYS A 206 15.86 10.72 17.21
N ILE A 207 15.42 11.72 16.46
CA ILE A 207 14.27 11.60 15.56
C ILE A 207 14.72 11.53 14.10
N THR A 208 15.74 12.30 13.71
CA THR A 208 16.26 12.30 12.33
C THR A 208 17.59 11.56 12.18
N TYR A 209 18.21 11.15 13.29
CA TYR A 209 19.55 10.57 13.35
C TYR A 209 20.61 11.43 12.66
N SER A 210 20.50 12.75 12.70
CA SER A 210 21.43 13.69 12.04
C SER A 210 21.83 14.82 13.00
N LYS A 211 22.39 15.92 12.51
CA LYS A 211 22.82 17.08 13.31
C LYS A 211 22.19 18.37 12.78
N LEU A 212 21.83 19.29 13.67
CA LEU A 212 21.22 20.58 13.30
C LEU A 212 22.25 21.53 12.68
N ALA A 213 23.45 21.64 13.28
CA ALA A 213 24.45 22.62 12.86
C ALA A 213 24.78 22.63 11.35
N PRO A 214 24.98 21.48 10.66
CA PRO A 214 25.25 21.48 9.22
C PRO A 214 24.11 22.07 8.36
N VAL A 215 22.87 21.93 8.79
CA VAL A 215 21.70 22.52 8.08
C VAL A 215 21.70 24.04 8.23
N LEU A 216 21.96 24.52 9.45
CA LEU A 216 22.06 25.96 9.74
C LEU A 216 23.20 26.62 8.96
N GLU A 217 24.35 25.96 8.85
CA GLU A 217 25.45 26.43 8.01
C GLU A 217 25.08 26.49 6.53
N THR A 218 24.36 25.48 6.01
CA THR A 218 23.89 25.50 4.63
C THR A 218 22.92 26.65 4.38
N LEU A 219 21.97 26.92 5.29
CA LEU A 219 21.05 28.05 5.18
C LEU A 219 21.78 29.40 5.17
N ARG A 220 22.78 29.57 6.05
CA ARG A 220 23.63 30.76 6.07
C ARG A 220 24.42 30.90 4.77
N TRP A 221 25.03 29.82 4.30
CA TRP A 221 25.79 29.80 3.05
C TRP A 221 24.91 30.16 1.84
N LEU A 222 23.70 29.58 1.73
CA LEU A 222 22.75 29.90 0.67
C LEU A 222 22.45 31.40 0.58
N LYS A 223 22.31 32.08 1.73
CA LYS A 223 22.03 33.51 1.78
C LYS A 223 23.20 34.40 1.36
N HIS A 224 24.41 34.07 1.83
CA HIS A 224 25.56 34.98 1.75
C HIS A 224 26.54 34.64 0.62
N GLU A 225 26.51 33.41 0.11
CA GLU A 225 27.52 32.87 -0.81
C GLU A 225 26.90 32.29 -2.10
N SER A 226 25.58 32.41 -2.30
CA SER A 226 24.88 31.89 -3.48
C SER A 226 23.78 32.82 -3.97
N ASP A 227 23.44 32.73 -5.25
CA ASP A 227 22.32 33.45 -5.88
C ASP A 227 21.02 32.61 -5.92
N VAL A 228 20.98 31.45 -5.27
CA VAL A 228 19.83 30.55 -5.29
C VAL A 228 18.69 31.14 -4.47
N TRP A 229 17.50 31.26 -5.07
CA TRP A 229 16.31 31.62 -4.29
C TRP A 229 15.95 30.48 -3.33
N PHE A 230 15.75 30.76 -2.05
CA PHE A 230 15.33 29.72 -1.13
C PHE A 230 14.26 30.14 -0.15
N GLU A 231 13.48 29.15 0.28
CA GLU A 231 12.47 29.26 1.31
C GLU A 231 12.68 28.13 2.32
N VAL A 232 12.26 28.34 3.56
CA VAL A 232 12.46 27.39 4.66
C VAL A 232 11.14 26.72 5.00
N THR A 233 11.14 25.40 5.19
CA THR A 233 9.97 24.67 5.69
C THR A 233 10.28 24.02 7.03
N ASN A 234 9.34 24.16 7.96
CA ASN A 234 9.37 23.50 9.25
C ASN A 234 8.05 22.73 9.44
N LEU A 235 8.14 21.41 9.40
CA LEU A 235 7.03 20.52 9.71
C LEU A 235 6.81 20.51 11.21
N ILE A 236 5.69 21.05 11.67
CA ILE A 236 5.38 21.14 13.10
C ILE A 236 4.81 19.82 13.58
N ILE A 237 5.48 19.16 14.51
CA ILE A 237 5.12 17.88 15.10
C ILE A 237 4.72 18.13 16.56
N PRO A 238 3.47 17.78 16.95
CA PRO A 238 3.00 17.95 18.32
C PRO A 238 3.94 17.28 19.33
N GLU A 239 4.28 17.98 20.41
CA GLU A 239 5.12 17.50 21.50
C GLU A 239 6.55 17.10 21.09
N ALA A 240 7.05 17.60 19.95
CA ALA A 240 8.43 17.35 19.53
C ALA A 240 9.18 18.61 19.10
N ASN A 241 8.57 19.51 18.34
CA ASN A 241 9.20 20.76 17.91
C ASN A 241 8.21 21.95 17.88
N ASP A 242 7.05 21.82 18.55
CA ASP A 242 5.98 22.82 18.57
C ASP A 242 6.03 23.74 19.80
N SER A 243 7.11 23.66 20.59
CA SER A 243 7.25 24.51 21.78
C SER A 243 7.44 25.99 21.38
N PRO A 244 6.73 26.94 22.01
CA PRO A 244 6.86 28.36 21.67
C PRO A 244 8.28 28.92 21.83
N ASP A 245 9.06 28.38 22.76
CA ASP A 245 10.45 28.78 22.97
C ASP A 245 11.37 28.33 21.82
N GLU A 246 11.27 27.08 21.39
CA GLU A 246 12.04 26.58 20.25
C GLU A 246 11.70 27.33 18.97
N LEU A 247 10.41 27.55 18.71
CA LEU A 247 9.96 28.32 17.54
C LEU A 247 10.49 29.75 17.56
N ARG A 248 10.53 30.38 18.75
CA ARG A 248 11.12 31.72 18.92
C ARG A 248 12.61 31.72 18.58
N ARG A 249 13.39 30.81 19.18
CA ARG A 249 14.83 30.69 18.93
C ARG A 249 15.13 30.43 17.45
N MET A 250 14.31 29.60 16.79
CA MET A 250 14.42 29.36 15.35
C MET A 250 14.17 30.63 14.54
N CYS A 251 13.10 31.38 14.84
CA CYS A 251 12.77 32.60 14.13
C CYS A 251 13.81 33.69 14.33
N ASP A 252 14.33 33.86 15.55
CA ASP A 252 15.40 34.81 15.87
C ASP A 252 16.67 34.48 15.08
N TRP A 253 17.06 33.19 15.08
CA TRP A 253 18.22 32.76 14.31
C TRP A 253 18.03 32.96 12.80
N LEU A 254 16.84 32.68 12.26
CA LEU A 254 16.56 32.92 10.84
C LEU A 254 16.66 34.41 10.51
N LEU A 255 16.10 35.27 11.36
CA LEU A 255 16.19 36.72 11.18
C LEU A 255 17.65 37.20 11.16
N ASP A 256 18.47 36.72 12.09
CA ASP A 256 19.87 37.12 12.22
C ASP A 256 20.76 36.53 11.12
N ALA A 257 20.58 35.26 10.78
CA ALA A 257 21.50 34.51 9.92
C ALA A 257 21.11 34.56 8.43
N VAL A 258 19.82 34.57 8.09
CA VAL A 258 19.32 34.55 6.70
C VAL A 258 18.52 35.80 6.30
N GLY A 259 17.96 36.51 7.27
CA GLY A 259 17.24 37.77 7.07
C GLY A 259 15.72 37.64 6.96
N ALA A 260 15.03 38.77 7.19
CA ALA A 260 13.56 38.85 7.26
C ALA A 260 12.83 38.56 5.94
N ASP A 261 13.54 38.63 4.82
CA ASP A 261 12.99 38.49 3.47
C ASP A 261 12.85 37.05 3.00
N VAL A 262 13.46 36.08 3.71
CA VAL A 262 13.36 34.65 3.39
C VAL A 262 12.06 34.08 3.97
N PRO A 263 11.14 33.57 3.13
CA PRO A 263 9.90 32.96 3.61
C PRO A 263 10.09 31.71 4.47
N ILE A 264 9.24 31.56 5.49
CA ILE A 264 9.10 30.33 6.29
C ILE A 264 7.70 29.72 6.15
N HIS A 265 7.64 28.40 6.04
CA HIS A 265 6.41 27.61 5.97
C HIS A 265 6.29 26.69 7.16
N PHE A 266 5.21 26.82 7.92
CA PHE A 266 4.84 25.92 9.00
C PHE A 266 3.80 24.92 8.51
N THR A 267 4.19 23.66 8.34
CA THR A 267 3.32 22.63 7.74
C THR A 267 2.80 21.66 8.78
N ALA A 268 1.57 21.18 8.60
CA ALA A 268 1.00 20.14 9.46
C ALA A 268 1.65 18.77 9.21
N PHE A 269 2.09 18.14 10.30
CA PHE A 269 2.42 16.72 10.40
C PHE A 269 1.16 15.87 10.38
N HIS A 270 1.26 14.68 9.78
CA HIS A 270 0.30 13.58 9.95
C HIS A 270 1.05 12.30 10.34
N PRO A 271 0.43 11.42 11.17
CA PRO A 271 1.13 10.27 11.73
C PRO A 271 1.42 9.22 10.67
N ASP A 272 2.70 8.96 10.42
CA ASP A 272 3.19 8.02 9.40
C ASP A 272 4.50 7.34 9.82
N PHE A 273 4.84 6.29 9.07
CA PHE A 273 6.07 5.50 9.21
C PHE A 273 6.28 4.94 10.62
N ARG A 274 7.12 5.57 11.45
CA ARG A 274 7.53 5.10 12.79
C ARG A 274 7.14 6.06 13.91
N MET A 275 6.39 7.12 13.60
CA MET A 275 5.94 8.14 14.55
C MET A 275 4.41 8.21 14.47
N THR A 276 3.76 7.14 14.97
CA THR A 276 2.31 6.97 15.03
C THR A 276 1.73 7.20 16.43
N ASP A 277 2.59 7.56 17.38
CA ASP A 277 2.32 7.76 18.81
C ASP A 277 1.62 9.09 19.13
N ARG A 278 1.49 9.98 18.15
CA ARG A 278 0.95 11.34 18.29
C ARG A 278 0.01 11.69 17.14
N GLY A 279 -0.92 12.62 17.37
CA GLY A 279 -1.93 13.02 16.39
C GLY A 279 -1.41 13.96 15.29
N ARG A 280 -2.27 14.24 14.30
CA ARG A 280 -2.04 15.29 13.28
C ARG A 280 -1.85 16.65 13.96
N THR A 281 -1.01 17.52 13.41
CA THR A 281 -0.81 18.88 13.95
C THR A 281 -2.12 19.67 13.95
N PRO A 282 -2.56 20.17 15.11
CA PRO A 282 -3.72 21.05 15.17
C PRO A 282 -3.47 22.33 14.39
N HIS A 283 -4.50 22.83 13.70
CA HIS A 283 -4.43 24.09 12.95
C HIS A 283 -4.03 25.26 13.84
N GLU A 284 -4.52 25.31 15.08
CA GLU A 284 -4.18 26.32 16.08
C GLU A 284 -2.66 26.36 16.39
N THR A 285 -1.99 25.19 16.40
CA THR A 285 -0.55 25.12 16.63
C THR A 285 0.23 25.79 15.49
N LEU A 286 -0.22 25.61 14.24
CA LEU A 286 0.38 26.31 13.09
C LEU A 286 0.16 27.82 13.15
N LEU A 287 -1.04 28.26 13.55
CA LEU A 287 -1.34 29.68 13.73
C LEU A 287 -0.47 30.31 14.82
N LYS A 288 -0.21 29.58 15.91
CA LYS A 288 0.72 30.00 16.97
C LYS A 288 2.14 30.16 16.43
N ALA A 289 2.65 29.18 15.68
CA ALA A 289 3.97 29.24 15.06
C ALA A 289 4.12 30.41 14.09
N ARG A 290 3.15 30.59 13.19
CA ARG A 290 3.08 31.75 12.27
C ARG A 290 3.06 33.07 13.04
N GLY A 291 2.23 33.17 14.08
CA GLY A 291 2.15 34.37 14.91
C GLY A 291 3.46 34.70 15.62
N ILE A 292 4.23 33.69 16.05
CA ILE A 292 5.58 33.88 16.61
C ILE A 292 6.53 34.45 15.56
N ALA A 293 6.59 33.84 14.38
CA ALA A 293 7.46 34.29 13.28
C ALA A 293 7.23 35.76 12.90
N LEU A 294 5.97 36.17 12.73
CA LEU A 294 5.61 37.55 12.39
C LEU A 294 5.97 38.53 13.51
N ARG A 295 5.77 38.15 14.79
CA ARG A 295 6.13 38.99 15.94
C ARG A 295 7.64 39.18 16.09
N GLN A 296 8.44 38.17 15.72
CA GLN A 296 9.90 38.29 15.71
C GLN A 296 10.41 39.14 14.54
N GLY A 297 9.58 39.43 13.53
CA GLY A 297 9.92 40.34 12.45
C GLY A 297 10.22 39.66 11.11
N LEU A 298 9.96 38.35 10.97
CA LEU A 298 9.94 37.71 9.65
C LEU A 298 8.79 38.29 8.83
N LYS A 299 9.06 38.70 7.59
CA LYS A 299 8.06 39.37 6.74
C LYS A 299 7.03 38.40 6.15
N PHE A 300 7.45 37.16 5.90
CA PHE A 300 6.64 36.16 5.20
C PHE A 300 6.65 34.84 5.96
N ALA A 301 5.51 34.53 6.59
CA ALA A 301 5.27 33.28 7.30
C ALA A 301 3.94 32.67 6.87
N TYR A 302 3.97 31.40 6.48
CA TYR A 302 2.85 30.67 5.89
C TYR A 302 2.46 29.45 6.72
N VAL A 303 1.18 29.09 6.72
CA VAL A 303 0.73 27.76 7.17
C VAL A 303 0.50 26.85 5.97
N GLY A 304 0.88 25.58 6.06
CA GLY A 304 0.73 24.61 4.98
C GLY A 304 0.16 23.27 5.44
N ASN A 305 -0.23 22.43 4.48
CA ASN A 305 -0.96 21.17 4.72
C ASN A 305 -2.30 21.35 5.49
N VAL A 306 -2.88 22.55 5.45
CA VAL A 306 -4.20 22.93 6.01
C VAL A 306 -4.92 23.87 5.04
N ASN A 307 -6.25 23.91 5.03
CA ASN A 307 -6.98 24.88 4.20
C ASN A 307 -7.19 26.15 5.03
N ASP A 308 -6.46 27.22 4.69
CA ASP A 308 -6.50 28.50 5.40
C ASP A 308 -6.04 29.64 4.50
N VAL A 309 -6.96 30.15 3.69
CA VAL A 309 -6.68 31.21 2.69
C VAL A 309 -5.97 32.41 3.31
N ALA A 310 -6.40 32.85 4.50
CA ALA A 310 -5.88 34.04 5.15
C ALA A 310 -4.42 33.88 5.61
N ASN A 311 -4.00 32.67 5.96
CA ASN A 311 -2.64 32.41 6.46
C ASN A 311 -1.73 31.72 5.42
N GLN A 312 -2.27 31.36 4.24
CA GLN A 312 -1.56 30.85 3.06
C GLN A 312 -1.22 31.93 2.03
N SER A 313 -1.95 33.04 2.07
CA SER A 313 -1.80 34.13 1.12
C SER A 313 -0.61 35.04 1.43
N THR A 314 -0.01 35.62 0.38
CA THR A 314 1.07 36.61 0.51
C THR A 314 0.46 37.99 0.72
N TYR A 315 0.89 38.67 1.78
CA TYR A 315 0.52 40.07 2.07
C TYR A 315 1.73 40.98 1.97
N CYS A 316 1.51 42.23 1.59
CA CYS A 316 2.56 43.25 1.59
C CYS A 316 2.97 43.54 3.04
N HIS A 317 4.23 43.30 3.38
CA HIS A 317 4.75 43.54 4.73
C HIS A 317 4.76 45.02 5.15
N SER A 318 4.62 45.95 4.19
CA SER A 318 4.61 47.40 4.44
C SER A 318 3.19 47.94 4.63
N CYS A 319 2.26 47.63 3.72
CA CYS A 319 0.90 48.20 3.75
C CYS A 319 -0.23 47.21 4.04
N GLY A 320 0.07 45.92 4.25
CA GLY A 320 -0.91 44.88 4.59
C GLY A 320 -1.83 44.42 3.44
N THR A 321 -1.62 44.92 2.21
CA THR A 321 -2.46 44.55 1.06
C THR A 321 -2.27 43.09 0.68
N LEU A 322 -3.36 42.37 0.39
CA LEU A 322 -3.33 41.02 -0.17
C LEU A 322 -2.70 41.03 -1.57
N LEU A 323 -1.51 40.45 -1.70
CA LEU A 323 -0.73 40.45 -2.94
C LEU A 323 -0.98 39.20 -3.78
N ILE A 324 -0.97 38.03 -3.16
CA ILE A 324 -1.23 36.76 -3.83
C ILE A 324 -2.16 35.96 -2.92
N GLU A 325 -3.41 35.82 -3.34
CA GLU A 325 -4.38 34.97 -2.68
C GLU A 325 -4.12 33.51 -3.01
N ARG A 326 -4.08 32.66 -1.98
CA ARG A 326 -3.92 31.21 -2.11
C ARG A 326 -5.01 30.50 -1.35
N ASP A 327 -5.86 29.78 -2.07
CA ASP A 327 -6.72 28.76 -1.49
C ASP A 327 -6.09 27.39 -1.80
N TRP A 328 -5.31 26.92 -0.83
CA TRP A 328 -4.44 25.75 -1.00
C TRP A 328 -3.44 25.97 -2.15
N HIS A 329 -3.61 25.27 -3.29
CA HIS A 329 -2.76 25.45 -4.49
C HIS A 329 -3.47 26.23 -5.62
N GLN A 330 -4.67 26.76 -5.37
CA GLN A 330 -5.36 27.62 -6.33
C GLN A 330 -5.00 29.07 -6.04
N LEU A 331 -4.49 29.78 -7.04
CA LEU A 331 -4.26 31.22 -6.93
C LEU A 331 -5.55 31.98 -7.27
N GLY A 332 -5.81 33.02 -6.48
CA GLY A 332 -6.88 33.99 -6.68
C GLY A 332 -6.34 35.37 -7.08
N SER A 333 -6.65 36.40 -6.30
CA SER A 333 -6.15 37.76 -6.50
C SER A 333 -4.61 37.81 -6.64
N TYR A 334 -4.11 38.50 -7.67
CA TYR A 334 -2.68 38.72 -7.94
C TYR A 334 -2.39 40.21 -8.17
N GLN A 335 -1.89 40.90 -7.14
CA GLN A 335 -1.75 42.36 -7.05
C GLN A 335 -0.28 42.80 -6.99
N LEU A 336 0.55 42.23 -7.86
CA LEU A 336 1.97 42.57 -8.01
C LEU A 336 2.25 43.25 -9.36
N ASN A 337 3.14 44.25 -9.34
CA ASN A 337 3.76 44.85 -10.52
C ASN A 337 5.22 44.36 -10.58
N GLY A 338 5.45 43.24 -11.25
CA GLY A 338 6.71 42.51 -11.16
C GLY A 338 6.93 42.00 -9.74
N ASN A 339 8.00 42.42 -9.07
CA ASN A 339 8.24 42.09 -7.66
C ASN A 339 7.85 43.22 -6.69
N ARG A 340 6.93 44.12 -7.07
CA ARG A 340 6.50 45.24 -6.23
C ARG A 340 5.01 45.18 -5.91
N CYS A 341 4.66 45.61 -4.70
CA CYS A 341 3.26 45.81 -4.32
C CYS A 341 2.60 46.83 -5.26
N SER A 342 1.48 46.46 -5.89
CA SER A 342 0.73 47.36 -6.77
C SER A 342 0.16 48.60 -6.07
N LYS A 343 -0.01 48.56 -4.74
CA LYS A 343 -0.57 49.66 -3.94
C LYS A 343 0.47 50.65 -3.41
N CYS A 344 1.53 50.17 -2.76
CA CYS A 344 2.53 51.03 -2.11
C CYS A 344 3.92 51.02 -2.77
N GLY A 345 4.16 50.17 -3.78
CA GLY A 345 5.43 50.10 -4.50
C GLY A 345 6.58 49.39 -3.77
N GLU A 346 6.34 48.90 -2.54
CA GLU A 346 7.30 48.14 -1.74
C GLU A 346 7.80 46.91 -2.49
N VAL A 347 9.09 46.60 -2.35
CA VAL A 347 9.69 45.41 -2.98
C VAL A 347 9.33 44.16 -2.17
N VAL A 348 8.83 43.15 -2.87
CA VAL A 348 8.51 41.83 -2.33
C VAL A 348 9.62 40.90 -2.80
N ALA A 349 10.39 40.37 -1.86
CA ALA A 349 11.48 39.44 -2.19
C ALA A 349 10.94 38.17 -2.85
N GLY A 350 11.55 37.74 -3.97
CA GLY A 350 11.13 36.56 -4.71
C GLY A 350 11.23 36.75 -6.23
N HIS A 351 10.92 35.68 -6.95
CA HIS A 351 10.81 35.66 -8.40
C HIS A 351 9.35 35.57 -8.80
N PHE A 352 8.87 36.62 -9.46
CA PHE A 352 7.47 36.78 -9.85
C PHE A 352 7.38 37.13 -11.33
N ASP A 353 6.33 36.64 -11.97
CA ASP A 353 5.93 37.09 -13.30
C ASP A 353 4.94 38.25 -13.21
N THR A 354 4.68 38.89 -14.35
CA THR A 354 3.62 39.90 -14.46
C THR A 354 2.21 39.32 -14.25
N GLN A 355 2.04 38.01 -14.45
CA GLN A 355 0.79 37.29 -14.23
C GLN A 355 1.09 35.97 -13.49
N PRO A 356 0.15 35.45 -12.67
CA PRO A 356 0.32 34.15 -12.04
C PRO A 356 0.29 33.03 -13.09
N GLY A 357 0.94 31.91 -12.79
CA GLY A 357 0.72 30.68 -13.55
C GLY A 357 -0.71 30.15 -13.37
N THR A 358 -1.16 29.32 -14.32
CA THR A 358 -2.53 28.82 -14.40
C THR A 358 -2.63 27.32 -14.11
N TRP A 359 -1.63 26.72 -13.46
CA TRP A 359 -1.63 25.28 -13.20
C TRP A 359 -2.74 24.88 -12.22
N GLY A 360 -2.96 25.67 -11.17
CA GLY A 360 -3.98 25.43 -10.15
C GLY A 360 -3.76 24.13 -9.37
N ARG A 361 -4.85 23.51 -8.90
CA ARG A 361 -4.79 22.30 -8.05
C ARG A 361 -4.50 20.99 -8.79
N ARG A 362 -4.16 21.06 -10.08
CA ARG A 362 -4.01 19.87 -10.93
C ARG A 362 -2.81 19.03 -10.51
N ARG A 363 -2.96 17.72 -10.64
CA ARG A 363 -1.88 16.74 -10.48
C ARG A 363 -1.88 15.83 -11.69
N LEU A 364 -0.76 15.77 -12.41
CA LEU A 364 -0.65 14.99 -13.65
C LEU A 364 0.55 14.02 -13.58
N PRO A 365 0.33 12.72 -13.37
CA PRO A 365 1.39 11.73 -13.49
C PRO A 365 1.97 11.68 -14.91
N VAL A 366 3.28 11.52 -15.04
CA VAL A 366 3.99 11.48 -16.32
C VAL A 366 4.71 10.15 -16.48
N LYS A 367 4.56 9.50 -17.65
CA LYS A 367 5.34 8.31 -18.02
C LYS A 367 6.61 8.76 -18.75
N ILE A 368 7.75 8.71 -18.07
CA ILE A 368 8.99 9.30 -18.58
C ILE A 368 9.55 8.56 -19.80
N GLY A 369 9.31 7.25 -19.89
CA GLY A 369 9.78 6.41 -21.00
C GLY A 369 9.30 6.84 -22.39
N ARG A 370 8.25 7.68 -22.49
CA ARG A 370 7.77 8.24 -23.78
C ARG A 370 8.70 9.30 -24.38
N TYR A 371 9.59 9.86 -23.59
CA TYR A 371 10.49 10.95 -23.99
C TYR A 371 11.92 10.44 -24.27
N GLY A 372 12.11 9.12 -24.34
CA GLY A 372 13.37 8.50 -24.74
C GLY A 372 13.51 8.47 -26.25
N ALA A 373 14.56 9.11 -26.78
CA ALA A 373 15.08 8.77 -28.10
C ALA A 373 15.83 7.44 -27.99
N ALA A 374 15.72 6.56 -29.00
CA ALA A 374 16.53 5.34 -29.06
C ALA A 374 18.02 5.70 -28.97
N PRO A 375 18.78 5.25 -27.95
CA PRO A 375 20.21 5.56 -27.87
C PRO A 375 20.97 4.73 -28.91
N GLU A 376 21.55 5.37 -29.92
CA GLU A 376 22.41 4.72 -30.92
C GLU A 376 23.79 4.29 -30.39
N ASN A 377 24.15 4.51 -29.12
CA ASN A 377 25.52 4.30 -28.62
C ASN A 377 25.63 3.53 -27.29
N LEU A 378 25.09 2.30 -27.23
CA LEU A 378 25.38 1.36 -26.12
C LEU A 378 25.75 -0.07 -26.57
N VAL A 379 26.02 -0.29 -27.86
CA VAL A 379 26.48 -1.61 -28.36
C VAL A 379 27.94 -1.52 -28.80
N SER A 380 28.87 -1.68 -27.86
CA SER A 380 30.26 -2.02 -28.16
C SER A 380 30.98 -2.50 -26.90
N LEU A 381 30.71 -3.72 -26.46
CA LEU A 381 31.67 -4.50 -25.66
C LEU A 381 31.63 -5.96 -26.12
N GLY A 382 32.65 -6.33 -26.91
CA GLY A 382 33.13 -7.71 -27.02
C GLY A 382 32.78 -8.48 -28.29
N SER A 383 33.44 -8.18 -29.42
CA SER A 383 33.91 -9.26 -30.30
C SER A 383 35.32 -8.96 -30.78
N GLY A 384 36.24 -9.85 -30.44
CA GLY A 384 37.59 -9.84 -30.97
C GLY A 384 37.59 -10.22 -32.45
N SER A 385 38.34 -9.43 -33.22
CA SER A 385 39.03 -9.75 -34.46
C SER A 385 38.27 -10.47 -35.58
N GLY A 386 38.02 -9.72 -36.66
CA GLY A 386 38.48 -10.14 -37.98
C GLY A 386 37.41 -10.35 -39.03
N VAL A 387 36.85 -9.27 -39.59
CA VAL A 387 36.32 -9.26 -40.97
C VAL A 387 36.60 -7.89 -41.58
N LYS A 388 37.19 -7.87 -42.79
CA LYS A 388 37.50 -6.66 -43.56
C LYS A 388 36.20 -5.98 -44.04
N SER A 389 36.13 -4.67 -43.85
CA SER A 389 35.06 -3.80 -44.34
C SER A 389 35.02 -3.75 -45.88
N PRO A 390 33.85 -3.80 -46.54
CA PRO A 390 33.71 -3.33 -47.90
C PRO A 390 33.62 -1.80 -47.94
N SER A 391 34.03 -1.23 -49.07
CA SER A 391 34.22 0.19 -49.32
C SER A 391 32.94 1.02 -49.30
N ALA A 392 33.09 2.27 -48.86
CA ALA A 392 32.07 3.31 -48.82
C ALA A 392 31.66 3.76 -50.22
N GLU A 393 30.64 3.14 -50.81
CA GLU A 393 29.92 3.73 -51.96
C GLU A 393 28.47 3.22 -52.17
N GLU A 394 27.92 2.34 -51.32
CA GLU A 394 26.54 1.81 -51.48
C GLU A 394 25.52 2.20 -50.37
N SER A 395 25.87 3.07 -49.42
CA SER A 395 25.02 3.34 -48.24
C SER A 395 23.97 4.44 -48.38
N THR A 396 23.72 5.01 -49.57
CA THR A 396 22.78 6.14 -49.74
C THR A 396 21.38 5.79 -50.25
N LYS A 397 20.92 4.53 -50.13
CA LYS A 397 19.53 4.13 -50.41
C LYS A 397 19.00 3.06 -49.44
N ARG A 398 18.81 3.41 -48.17
CA ARG A 398 17.82 2.73 -47.30
C ARG A 398 17.37 3.67 -46.18
N LYS A 399 16.52 4.63 -46.55
CA LYS A 399 15.63 5.32 -45.61
C LYS A 399 14.53 4.35 -45.21
N MET A 400 14.25 4.30 -43.91
CA MET A 400 12.92 4.08 -43.31
C MET A 400 12.07 2.96 -43.93
N ASN A 401 12.19 1.75 -43.39
CA ASN A 401 11.04 0.86 -43.30
C ASN A 401 10.66 0.72 -41.82
N SER A 402 9.40 1.04 -41.54
CA SER A 402 8.62 0.72 -40.37
C SER A 402 8.87 -0.71 -39.88
N MET A 403 9.13 -0.88 -38.58
CA MET A 403 8.96 -2.17 -37.91
C MET A 403 7.45 -2.45 -37.87
N GLU A 404 6.92 -3.10 -38.90
CA GLU A 404 5.53 -3.53 -38.95
C GLU A 404 5.29 -4.63 -37.91
N ALA A 405 4.21 -4.46 -37.14
CA ALA A 405 3.75 -5.44 -36.15
C ALA A 405 3.38 -6.76 -36.86
N ILE A 406 3.62 -7.89 -36.19
CA ILE A 406 3.24 -9.20 -36.73
C ILE A 406 1.70 -9.29 -36.77
N SER A 407 1.15 -9.34 -37.98
CA SER A 407 -0.27 -9.48 -38.26
C SER A 407 -0.77 -10.92 -38.21
N GLU A 408 0.12 -11.93 -38.21
CA GLU A 408 -0.25 -13.35 -38.33
C GLU A 408 0.43 -14.25 -37.29
N SER A 409 -0.20 -15.39 -36.97
CA SER A 409 0.36 -16.37 -36.02
C SER A 409 1.73 -16.86 -36.49
N PRO A 410 2.77 -16.90 -35.62
CA PRO A 410 4.07 -17.45 -36.01
C PRO A 410 3.92 -18.92 -36.38
N SER A 411 4.34 -19.30 -37.59
CA SER A 411 4.38 -20.69 -38.05
C SER A 411 5.55 -21.42 -37.41
N LEU A 412 5.34 -21.96 -36.21
CA LEU A 412 6.34 -22.74 -35.48
C LEU A 412 6.23 -24.23 -35.83
N THR A 413 7.38 -24.88 -36.02
CA THR A 413 7.49 -26.35 -36.08
C THR A 413 7.46 -26.95 -34.68
N ASP A 414 7.13 -28.25 -34.55
CA ASP A 414 7.16 -28.94 -33.26
C ASP A 414 8.53 -28.85 -32.58
N GLU A 415 9.62 -28.95 -33.36
CA GLU A 415 11.00 -28.78 -32.88
C GLU A 415 11.25 -27.39 -32.27
N GLN A 416 10.68 -26.33 -32.86
CA GLN A 416 10.76 -24.97 -32.32
C GLN A 416 9.92 -24.81 -31.06
N GLU A 417 8.72 -25.38 -31.01
CA GLU A 417 7.88 -25.34 -29.81
C GLU A 417 8.54 -26.05 -28.64
N ASP A 418 9.13 -27.23 -28.87
CA ASP A 418 9.85 -27.98 -27.84
C ASP A 418 11.13 -27.23 -27.39
N ALA A 419 11.84 -26.55 -28.30
CA ALA A 419 12.99 -25.71 -27.94
C ALA A 419 12.58 -24.48 -27.10
N ILE A 420 11.48 -23.81 -27.43
CA ILE A 420 10.92 -22.68 -26.68
C ILE A 420 10.49 -23.14 -25.28
N HIS A 421 9.75 -24.23 -25.19
CA HIS A 421 9.28 -24.79 -23.93
C HIS A 421 10.44 -25.24 -23.05
N GLY A 422 11.39 -26.01 -23.59
CA GLY A 422 12.58 -26.45 -22.87
C GLY A 422 13.44 -25.30 -22.34
N ALA A 423 13.58 -24.22 -23.12
CA ALA A 423 14.25 -23.00 -22.66
C ALA A 423 13.49 -22.34 -21.50
N ALA A 424 12.17 -22.27 -21.56
CA ALA A 424 11.34 -21.73 -20.50
C ALA A 424 11.48 -22.55 -19.20
N CYS A 425 11.43 -23.87 -19.29
CA CYS A 425 11.65 -24.78 -18.16
C CYS A 425 13.01 -24.55 -17.50
N GLU A 426 14.07 -24.47 -18.32
CA GLU A 426 15.43 -24.23 -17.87
C GLU A 426 15.57 -22.88 -17.15
N ILE A 427 14.94 -21.82 -17.67
CA ILE A 427 14.96 -20.49 -17.06
C ILE A 427 14.22 -20.48 -15.72
N VAL A 428 13.03 -21.10 -15.65
CA VAL A 428 12.27 -21.25 -14.40
C VAL A 428 13.12 -22.00 -13.37
N ALA A 429 13.62 -23.19 -13.74
CA ALA A 429 14.37 -24.04 -12.83
C ALA A 429 15.68 -23.38 -12.36
N ALA A 430 16.39 -22.69 -13.26
CA ALA A 430 17.60 -21.95 -12.93
C ALA A 430 17.31 -20.79 -11.98
N THR A 431 16.23 -20.05 -12.21
CA THR A 431 15.79 -18.93 -11.37
C THR A 431 15.42 -19.40 -9.96
N VAL A 432 14.68 -20.50 -9.85
CA VAL A 432 14.25 -21.09 -8.56
C VAL A 432 15.46 -21.60 -7.76
N THR A 433 16.36 -22.34 -8.42
CA THR A 433 17.53 -22.93 -7.76
C THR A 433 18.66 -21.91 -7.54
N GLY A 434 18.64 -20.77 -8.24
CA GLY A 434 19.69 -19.74 -8.17
C GLY A 434 20.98 -20.12 -8.90
N ARG A 435 20.91 -21.10 -9.82
CA ARG A 435 22.03 -21.50 -10.68
C ARG A 435 22.07 -20.65 -11.96
N PRO A 436 23.21 -20.54 -12.64
CA PRO A 436 23.28 -19.93 -13.96
C PRO A 436 22.38 -20.67 -14.97
N ILE A 437 21.74 -19.91 -15.87
CA ILE A 437 20.91 -20.44 -16.95
C ILE A 437 21.79 -21.12 -18.00
N GLN A 438 21.51 -22.39 -18.32
CA GLN A 438 22.25 -23.19 -19.30
C GLN A 438 21.35 -23.60 -20.47
N LEU A 439 21.27 -22.74 -21.50
CA LEU A 439 20.56 -23.04 -22.74
C LEU A 439 21.52 -23.73 -23.74
N PRO A 440 21.31 -25.02 -24.08
CA PRO A 440 22.16 -25.75 -25.02
C PRO A 440 22.08 -25.15 -26.44
N ASP A 441 20.90 -24.71 -26.83
CA ASP A 441 20.65 -23.98 -28.06
C ASP A 441 20.01 -22.62 -27.75
N ARG A 442 20.77 -21.53 -27.97
CA ARG A 442 20.28 -20.16 -27.81
C ARG A 442 19.52 -19.65 -29.03
N SER A 443 19.59 -20.35 -30.17
CA SER A 443 18.83 -20.01 -31.37
C SER A 443 17.37 -20.46 -31.27
N LEU A 444 17.01 -21.30 -30.29
CA LEU A 444 15.68 -21.92 -30.14
C LEU A 444 15.23 -22.59 -31.44
N ALA A 445 16.08 -23.44 -32.03
CA ALA A 445 15.89 -24.00 -33.38
C ALA A 445 15.62 -22.89 -34.43
N ASN A 446 16.42 -21.83 -34.39
CA ASN A 446 16.30 -20.60 -35.18
C ASN A 446 15.03 -19.75 -34.95
N ALA A 447 14.28 -19.97 -33.86
CA ALA A 447 13.12 -19.16 -33.47
C ALA A 447 13.45 -17.95 -32.58
N ALA A 448 14.68 -17.82 -32.06
CA ALA A 448 15.03 -16.79 -31.05
C ALA A 448 14.83 -15.34 -31.53
N ASP A 449 15.07 -15.08 -32.81
CA ASP A 449 14.95 -13.74 -33.42
C ASP A 449 13.53 -13.44 -33.93
N ILE A 450 12.59 -14.39 -33.78
CA ILE A 450 11.17 -14.11 -34.03
C ILE A 450 10.76 -12.96 -33.13
N THR A 451 10.27 -11.89 -33.74
CA THR A 451 9.71 -10.77 -33.00
C THR A 451 8.38 -11.20 -32.41
N VAL A 452 8.05 -10.80 -31.20
CA VAL A 452 6.76 -11.08 -30.57
C VAL A 452 6.24 -9.82 -29.90
N MET A 453 4.92 -9.67 -29.86
CA MET A 453 4.26 -8.52 -29.21
C MET A 453 4.04 -8.76 -27.71
N GLY A 454 4.18 -10.01 -27.28
CA GLY A 454 4.25 -10.41 -25.89
C GLY A 454 4.42 -11.91 -25.71
N VAL A 455 4.93 -12.29 -24.56
CA VAL A 455 5.04 -13.69 -24.12
C VAL A 455 4.51 -13.78 -22.69
N PHE A 456 3.77 -14.83 -22.38
CA PHE A 456 3.41 -15.19 -21.02
C PHE A 456 3.95 -16.58 -20.70
N ALA A 457 4.53 -16.71 -19.51
CA ALA A 457 4.84 -18.00 -18.92
C ALA A 457 3.85 -18.24 -17.78
N THR A 458 3.14 -19.37 -17.82
CA THR A 458 2.11 -19.74 -16.84
C THR A 458 2.51 -21.05 -16.18
N LEU A 459 2.72 -21.02 -14.86
CA LEU A 459 2.91 -22.21 -14.05
C LEU A 459 1.56 -22.65 -13.48
N LYS A 460 1.25 -23.92 -13.60
CA LYS A 460 0.10 -24.55 -12.93
C LYS A 460 0.58 -25.70 -12.06
N ARG A 461 -0.18 -26.00 -11.01
CA ARG A 461 0.00 -27.14 -10.12
C ARG A 461 -1.33 -27.89 -10.02
N ASN A 462 -1.37 -29.13 -10.49
CA ASN A 462 -2.61 -29.91 -10.59
C ASN A 462 -3.77 -29.13 -11.25
N GLY A 463 -3.46 -28.46 -12.38
CA GLY A 463 -4.40 -27.60 -13.12
C GLY A 463 -4.74 -26.25 -12.46
N GLN A 464 -4.30 -25.98 -11.23
CA GLN A 464 -4.52 -24.71 -10.55
C GLN A 464 -3.39 -23.72 -10.84
N LEU A 465 -3.73 -22.45 -11.02
CA LEU A 465 -2.74 -21.40 -11.31
C LEU A 465 -1.74 -21.23 -10.15
N ARG A 466 -0.44 -21.38 -10.43
CA ARG A 466 0.68 -21.18 -9.49
C ARG A 466 1.48 -19.91 -9.76
N GLY A 467 1.46 -19.41 -10.99
CA GLY A 467 2.07 -18.14 -11.38
C GLY A 467 1.79 -17.84 -12.85
N CYS A 468 1.64 -16.57 -13.21
CA CYS A 468 1.52 -16.16 -14.62
C CYS A 468 1.99 -14.73 -14.78
N CYS A 469 3.13 -14.55 -15.46
CA CYS A 469 3.71 -13.26 -15.79
C CYS A 469 4.05 -13.21 -17.28
N GLY A 470 3.99 -12.00 -17.83
CA GLY A 470 4.34 -11.73 -19.21
C GLY A 470 4.77 -10.30 -19.46
N SER A 471 5.25 -10.06 -20.67
CA SER A 471 5.55 -8.75 -21.23
C SER A 471 4.64 -8.49 -22.43
N VAL A 472 4.14 -7.25 -22.58
CA VAL A 472 3.19 -6.90 -23.66
C VAL A 472 3.39 -5.48 -24.13
N GLY A 473 3.30 -5.25 -25.43
CA GLY A 473 3.09 -3.91 -26.01
C GLY A 473 4.34 -3.22 -26.53
N GLN A 474 5.46 -3.93 -26.64
CA GLN A 474 6.63 -3.54 -27.42
C GLN A 474 7.12 -4.76 -28.20
N PRO A 475 7.46 -4.63 -29.50
CA PRO A 475 8.11 -5.71 -30.25
C PRO A 475 9.43 -6.08 -29.57
N MET A 476 9.59 -7.36 -29.20
CA MET A 476 10.81 -7.90 -28.59
C MET A 476 11.21 -9.19 -29.29
N ASN A 477 12.48 -9.57 -29.22
CA ASN A 477 12.86 -10.91 -29.64
C ASN A 477 12.28 -11.96 -28.67
N LEU A 478 11.96 -13.13 -29.21
CA LEU A 478 11.30 -14.22 -28.47
C LEU A 478 12.10 -14.66 -27.25
N LEU A 479 13.42 -14.87 -27.38
CA LEU A 479 14.25 -15.33 -26.28
C LEU A 479 14.27 -14.34 -25.09
N GLN A 480 14.33 -13.04 -25.37
CA GLN A 480 14.32 -11.98 -24.38
C GLN A 480 12.96 -11.89 -23.69
N ALA A 481 11.86 -11.91 -24.46
CA ALA A 481 10.52 -11.90 -23.92
C ALA A 481 10.24 -13.14 -23.05
N LEU A 482 10.72 -14.31 -23.49
CA LEU A 482 10.63 -15.56 -22.77
C LEU A 482 11.42 -15.53 -21.47
N ALA A 483 12.68 -15.09 -21.51
CA ALA A 483 13.54 -15.01 -20.33
C ALA A 483 12.98 -14.10 -19.25
N GLN A 484 12.45 -12.93 -19.64
CA GLN A 484 11.79 -12.03 -18.70
C GLN A 484 10.51 -12.65 -18.11
N SER A 485 9.68 -13.27 -18.95
CA SER A 485 8.39 -13.82 -18.52
C SER A 485 8.56 -15.02 -17.59
N ALA A 486 9.39 -15.99 -17.98
CA ALA A 486 9.66 -17.20 -17.20
C ALA A 486 10.30 -16.90 -15.84
N ALA A 487 11.33 -16.04 -15.78
CA ALA A 487 11.97 -15.67 -14.52
C ALA A 487 11.02 -14.94 -13.57
N ARG A 488 10.22 -14.00 -14.10
CA ARG A 488 9.20 -13.27 -13.31
C ARG A 488 8.09 -14.18 -12.82
N THR A 489 7.63 -15.13 -13.64
CA THR A 489 6.62 -16.11 -13.22
C THR A 489 7.09 -16.95 -12.04
N ALA A 490 8.38 -17.30 -11.99
CA ALA A 490 8.96 -18.07 -10.90
C ALA A 490 9.13 -17.28 -9.59
N LYS A 491 9.43 -15.98 -9.65
CA LYS A 491 9.87 -15.20 -8.47
C LYS A 491 9.00 -13.98 -8.12
N ASP A 492 8.41 -13.32 -9.12
CA ASP A 492 7.90 -11.96 -9.01
C ASP A 492 6.36 -11.86 -9.09
N ASP A 493 5.63 -12.96 -9.28
CA ASP A 493 4.16 -12.95 -9.26
C ASP A 493 3.62 -12.67 -7.86
N HIS A 494 3.28 -11.42 -7.57
CA HIS A 494 2.88 -10.92 -6.26
C HIS A 494 1.67 -11.65 -5.62
N ARG A 495 0.90 -12.42 -6.40
CA ARG A 495 -0.25 -13.19 -5.90
C ARG A 495 0.18 -14.42 -5.12
N PHE A 496 1.39 -14.92 -5.37
CA PHE A 496 1.88 -16.19 -4.83
C PHE A 496 3.25 -15.98 -4.13
N PRO A 497 3.69 -16.89 -3.25
CA PRO A 497 5.09 -16.97 -2.86
C PRO A 497 6.00 -17.27 -4.07
N PRO A 498 7.31 -16.96 -4.01
CA PRO A 498 8.27 -17.47 -4.98
C PRO A 498 8.18 -19.00 -5.08
N VAL A 499 8.42 -19.55 -6.26
CA VAL A 499 8.38 -21.00 -6.48
C VAL A 499 9.53 -21.66 -5.74
N SER A 500 9.23 -22.64 -4.90
CA SER A 500 10.24 -23.49 -4.24
C SER A 500 10.77 -24.54 -5.23
N ALA A 501 12.04 -24.92 -5.04
CA ALA A 501 12.66 -26.00 -5.81
C ALA A 501 11.92 -27.34 -5.62
N THR A 502 11.29 -27.54 -4.46
CA THR A 502 10.49 -28.73 -4.15
C THR A 502 9.18 -28.79 -4.92
N GLU A 503 8.70 -27.67 -5.46
CA GLU A 503 7.48 -27.63 -6.27
C GLU A 503 7.74 -28.07 -7.71
N LEU A 504 8.94 -27.82 -8.24
CA LEU A 504 9.26 -27.97 -9.68
C LEU A 504 8.79 -29.29 -10.32
N PRO A 505 8.93 -30.48 -9.68
CA PRO A 505 8.48 -31.75 -10.27
C PRO A 505 6.96 -31.90 -10.43
N TYR A 506 6.18 -31.01 -9.80
CA TYR A 506 4.72 -31.07 -9.74
C TYR A 506 4.06 -29.90 -10.48
N LEU A 507 4.85 -29.13 -11.23
CA LEU A 507 4.35 -28.00 -12.01
C LEU A 507 4.28 -28.35 -13.49
N THR A 508 3.26 -27.80 -14.16
CA THR A 508 3.23 -27.69 -15.61
C THR A 508 3.57 -26.24 -16.01
N LEU A 509 4.14 -26.06 -17.20
CA LEU A 509 4.53 -24.75 -17.72
C LEU A 509 3.95 -24.54 -19.11
N ASP A 510 3.13 -23.50 -19.24
CA ASP A 510 2.56 -23.08 -20.51
C ASP A 510 3.25 -21.80 -20.98
N VAL A 511 3.65 -21.77 -22.26
CA VAL A 511 4.19 -20.56 -22.90
C VAL A 511 3.18 -20.05 -23.91
N THR A 512 2.67 -18.83 -23.71
CA THR A 512 1.72 -18.21 -24.65
C THR A 512 2.39 -17.07 -25.41
N LEU A 513 2.44 -17.18 -26.74
CA LEU A 513 2.96 -16.16 -27.64
C LEU A 513 1.80 -15.28 -28.14
N LEU A 514 1.94 -13.96 -28.02
CA LEU A 514 0.89 -13.01 -28.40
C LEU A 514 1.19 -12.32 -29.73
N PHE A 515 0.17 -12.24 -30.58
CA PHE A 515 0.23 -11.64 -31.91
C PHE A 515 -1.10 -10.97 -32.28
N ASN A 516 -1.15 -10.30 -33.44
CA ASN A 516 -2.33 -9.63 -34.00
C ASN A 516 -3.06 -8.66 -33.04
N PHE A 517 -2.34 -7.65 -32.51
CA PHE A 517 -2.95 -6.62 -31.66
C PHE A 517 -3.74 -5.61 -32.49
N GLU A 518 -5.07 -5.63 -32.36
CA GLU A 518 -5.99 -4.76 -33.09
C GLU A 518 -6.81 -3.89 -32.12
N SER A 519 -6.93 -2.60 -32.39
CA SER A 519 -7.84 -1.73 -31.62
C SER A 519 -9.29 -1.99 -32.03
N VAL A 520 -10.17 -2.22 -31.06
CA VAL A 520 -11.61 -2.36 -31.28
C VAL A 520 -12.19 -0.95 -31.49
N THR A 521 -12.78 -0.72 -32.66
CA THR A 521 -13.29 0.61 -33.06
C THR A 521 -14.74 0.84 -32.65
N GLU A 522 -15.49 -0.25 -32.51
CA GLU A 522 -16.86 -0.33 -32.04
C GLU A 522 -17.00 0.32 -30.64
N GLN A 523 -18.18 0.84 -30.34
CA GLN A 523 -18.46 1.57 -29.09
C GLN A 523 -19.69 0.99 -28.41
N GLY A 524 -19.84 1.21 -27.11
CA GLY A 524 -20.98 0.71 -26.35
C GLY A 524 -21.15 -0.81 -26.50
N GLU A 525 -22.40 -1.28 -26.61
CA GLU A 525 -22.74 -2.70 -26.74
C GLU A 525 -22.20 -3.37 -28.01
N ASP A 526 -21.93 -2.61 -29.09
CA ASP A 526 -21.45 -3.20 -30.34
C ASP A 526 -20.08 -3.90 -30.18
N ARG A 527 -19.31 -3.52 -29.15
CA ARG A 527 -18.05 -4.18 -28.78
C ARG A 527 -18.23 -5.67 -28.44
N VAL A 528 -19.40 -6.09 -28.00
CA VAL A 528 -19.69 -7.52 -27.71
C VAL A 528 -19.54 -8.36 -28.97
N ASN A 529 -19.99 -7.85 -30.11
CA ASN A 529 -19.92 -8.53 -31.41
C ASN A 529 -18.50 -8.52 -32.02
N ALA A 530 -17.62 -7.64 -31.53
CA ALA A 530 -16.24 -7.53 -31.98
C ALA A 530 -15.28 -8.51 -31.26
N VAL A 531 -15.77 -9.25 -30.26
CA VAL A 531 -14.99 -10.18 -29.44
C VAL A 531 -15.47 -11.62 -29.68
N GLU A 532 -14.54 -12.49 -30.08
CA GLU A 532 -14.76 -13.92 -30.28
C GLU A 532 -14.07 -14.69 -29.14
N VAL A 533 -14.85 -15.33 -28.29
CA VAL A 533 -14.35 -16.13 -27.15
C VAL A 533 -13.50 -17.29 -27.67
N GLY A 534 -12.34 -17.48 -27.05
CA GLY A 534 -11.40 -18.56 -27.39
C GLY A 534 -10.39 -18.21 -28.47
N ARG A 535 -10.71 -17.25 -29.34
CA ARG A 535 -9.77 -16.67 -30.31
C ARG A 535 -9.09 -15.42 -29.77
N HIS A 536 -9.88 -14.47 -29.26
CA HIS A 536 -9.38 -13.17 -28.82
C HIS A 536 -9.02 -13.16 -27.34
N GLY A 537 -7.87 -12.57 -27.02
CA GLY A 537 -7.54 -11.99 -25.72
C GLY A 537 -7.88 -10.50 -25.73
N LEU A 538 -8.13 -9.94 -24.55
CA LEU A 538 -8.55 -8.55 -24.40
C LEU A 538 -7.57 -7.77 -23.55
N LYS A 539 -7.28 -6.54 -23.96
CA LYS A 539 -6.57 -5.54 -23.17
C LYS A 539 -7.42 -4.27 -23.14
N ILE A 540 -7.72 -3.79 -21.95
CA ILE A 540 -8.42 -2.52 -21.76
C ILE A 540 -7.52 -1.52 -21.04
N VAL A 541 -7.58 -0.25 -21.45
CA VAL A 541 -6.90 0.86 -20.80
C VAL A 541 -7.87 2.03 -20.65
N ARG A 542 -8.02 2.54 -19.42
CA ARG A 542 -8.83 3.73 -19.11
C ARG A 542 -8.29 4.43 -17.87
N GLY A 543 -8.11 5.75 -17.91
CA GLY A 543 -7.72 6.55 -16.73
C GLY A 543 -6.42 6.08 -16.05
N GLY A 544 -5.43 5.60 -16.81
CA GLY A 544 -4.16 5.09 -16.27
C GLY A 544 -4.22 3.67 -15.69
N LYS A 545 -5.42 3.08 -15.56
CA LYS A 545 -5.63 1.68 -15.22
C LYS A 545 -5.62 0.81 -16.48
N SER A 546 -5.12 -0.41 -16.37
CA SER A 546 -5.12 -1.36 -17.47
C SER A 546 -5.29 -2.80 -17.00
N GLY A 547 -6.04 -3.59 -17.76
CA GLY A 547 -6.23 -5.01 -17.54
C GLY A 547 -6.01 -5.77 -18.84
N LEU A 548 -5.51 -7.01 -18.72
CA LEU A 548 -5.33 -7.90 -19.87
C LEU A 548 -5.73 -9.32 -19.50
N LEU A 549 -6.55 -9.97 -20.32
CA LEU A 549 -6.90 -11.38 -20.19
C LEU A 549 -6.51 -12.14 -21.47
N LEU A 550 -5.92 -13.32 -21.30
CA LEU A 550 -5.52 -14.19 -22.41
C LEU A 550 -6.76 -14.88 -23.03
N PRO A 551 -6.71 -15.28 -24.31
CA PRO A 551 -7.85 -15.91 -24.99
C PRO A 551 -8.45 -17.12 -24.26
N ILE A 552 -7.58 -17.95 -23.68
CA ILE A 552 -7.97 -19.20 -23.03
C ILE A 552 -8.80 -19.00 -21.75
N VAL A 553 -8.65 -17.84 -21.09
CA VAL A 553 -9.27 -17.59 -19.78
C VAL A 553 -10.81 -17.61 -19.86
N ALA A 554 -11.37 -17.08 -20.95
CA ALA A 554 -12.81 -17.09 -21.15
C ALA A 554 -13.36 -18.50 -21.38
N ILE A 555 -12.61 -19.37 -22.08
CA ILE A 555 -12.96 -20.79 -22.26
C ILE A 555 -12.94 -21.52 -20.92
N GLU A 556 -11.83 -21.43 -20.18
CA GLU A 556 -11.66 -22.13 -18.88
C GLU A 556 -12.74 -21.75 -17.86
N ARG A 557 -13.28 -20.53 -17.98
CA ARG A 557 -14.29 -20.00 -17.08
C ARG A 557 -15.72 -20.11 -17.61
N GLY A 558 -15.92 -20.58 -18.85
CA GLY A 558 -17.23 -20.65 -19.50
C GLY A 558 -17.89 -19.28 -19.69
N TRP A 559 -17.10 -18.23 -19.97
CA TRP A 559 -17.59 -16.87 -20.17
C TRP A 559 -18.01 -16.62 -21.61
N ASP A 560 -19.09 -15.86 -21.80
CA ASP A 560 -19.44 -15.26 -23.09
C ASP A 560 -18.66 -13.95 -23.34
N SER A 561 -18.77 -13.38 -24.53
CA SER A 561 -18.02 -12.17 -24.92
C SER A 561 -18.30 -10.98 -24.01
N ARG A 562 -19.54 -10.85 -23.52
CA ARG A 562 -19.96 -9.75 -22.63
C ARG A 562 -19.35 -9.91 -21.25
N THR A 563 -19.48 -11.10 -20.66
CA THR A 563 -18.82 -11.43 -19.40
C THR A 563 -17.32 -11.26 -19.51
N PHE A 564 -16.72 -11.60 -20.65
CA PHE A 564 -15.28 -11.44 -20.85
C PHE A 564 -14.84 -9.97 -20.84
N LEU A 565 -15.62 -9.08 -21.46
CA LEU A 565 -15.42 -7.63 -21.41
C LEU A 565 -15.58 -7.07 -19.98
N ASP A 566 -16.58 -7.54 -19.24
CA ASP A 566 -16.78 -7.17 -17.84
C ASP A 566 -15.57 -7.59 -16.97
N GLN A 567 -15.08 -8.82 -17.16
CA GLN A 567 -13.97 -9.36 -16.37
C GLN A 567 -12.62 -8.70 -16.71
N VAL A 568 -12.37 -8.27 -17.96
CA VAL A 568 -11.14 -7.52 -18.28
C VAL A 568 -11.15 -6.13 -17.63
N CYS A 569 -12.32 -5.49 -17.55
CA CYS A 569 -12.49 -4.25 -16.78
C CYS A 569 -12.25 -4.48 -15.29
N ARG A 570 -12.83 -5.55 -14.73
CA ARG A 570 -12.62 -5.95 -13.34
C ARG A 570 -11.15 -6.17 -13.04
N LYS A 571 -10.42 -6.88 -13.92
CA LYS A 571 -8.97 -7.09 -13.79
C LYS A 571 -8.17 -5.79 -13.87
N ALA A 572 -8.65 -4.80 -14.62
CA ALA A 572 -8.07 -3.46 -14.66
C ALA A 572 -8.36 -2.63 -13.40
N GLY A 573 -9.24 -3.09 -12.50
CA GLY A 573 -9.76 -2.30 -11.40
C GLY A 573 -10.69 -1.16 -11.88
N LEU A 574 -11.34 -1.35 -13.02
CA LEU A 574 -12.35 -0.47 -13.60
C LEU A 574 -13.76 -1.00 -13.28
N PRO A 575 -14.80 -0.14 -13.30
CA PRO A 575 -16.20 -0.60 -13.31
C PRO A 575 -16.43 -1.61 -14.44
N ILE A 576 -17.26 -2.64 -14.21
CA ILE A 576 -17.44 -3.72 -15.19
C ILE A 576 -17.97 -3.21 -16.54
N THR A 577 -18.79 -2.16 -16.54
CA THR A 577 -19.33 -1.50 -17.74
C THR A 577 -18.35 -0.52 -18.39
N ALA A 578 -17.12 -0.37 -17.88
CA ALA A 578 -16.16 0.61 -18.39
C ALA A 578 -15.78 0.38 -19.86
N TRP A 579 -15.89 -0.85 -20.37
CA TRP A 579 -15.68 -1.14 -21.79
C TRP A 579 -16.72 -0.49 -22.70
N GLN A 580 -17.88 -0.05 -22.19
CA GLN A 580 -18.89 0.64 -22.99
C GLN A 580 -18.55 2.11 -23.23
N GLN A 581 -17.65 2.66 -22.40
CA GLN A 581 -17.35 4.08 -22.37
C GLN A 581 -16.43 4.46 -23.55
N PRO A 582 -16.69 5.60 -24.21
CA PRO A 582 -15.95 6.01 -25.41
C PRO A 582 -14.48 6.36 -25.13
N ASP A 583 -14.14 6.69 -23.89
CA ASP A 583 -12.77 6.96 -23.45
C ASP A 583 -11.98 5.69 -23.09
N ALA A 584 -12.63 4.51 -23.08
CA ALA A 584 -11.97 3.24 -22.82
C ALA A 584 -11.35 2.66 -24.09
N GLN A 585 -10.03 2.53 -24.10
CA GLN A 585 -9.28 1.90 -25.19
C GLN A 585 -9.32 0.39 -25.03
N LEU A 586 -10.01 -0.29 -25.95
CA LEU A 586 -10.08 -1.74 -26.00
C LEU A 586 -9.24 -2.25 -27.17
N VAL A 587 -8.34 -3.18 -26.87
CA VAL A 587 -7.48 -3.85 -27.85
C VAL A 587 -7.73 -5.34 -27.75
N ARG A 588 -8.03 -5.99 -28.88
CA ARG A 588 -8.08 -7.44 -29.00
C ARG A 588 -6.76 -7.96 -29.55
N PHE A 589 -6.38 -9.17 -29.19
CA PHE A 589 -5.19 -9.85 -29.71
C PHE A 589 -5.41 -11.35 -29.76
N GLU A 590 -4.55 -12.09 -30.44
CA GLU A 590 -4.59 -13.55 -30.48
C GLU A 590 -3.39 -14.13 -29.72
N GLY A 591 -3.50 -15.40 -29.31
CA GLY A 591 -2.46 -16.08 -28.55
C GLY A 591 -2.30 -17.55 -28.97
N ARG A 592 -1.05 -17.97 -29.21
CA ARG A 592 -0.68 -19.37 -29.46
C ARG A 592 -0.05 -19.92 -28.18
N MET A 593 -0.71 -20.90 -27.57
CA MET A 593 -0.27 -21.53 -26.34
C MET A 593 0.48 -22.83 -26.65
N ILE A 594 1.67 -22.97 -26.07
CA ILE A 594 2.49 -24.18 -26.07
C ILE A 594 2.37 -24.77 -24.67
N GLU A 595 1.57 -25.82 -24.52
CA GLU A 595 1.32 -26.52 -23.27
C GLU A 595 2.07 -27.87 -23.29
N ARG A 596 2.99 -28.03 -22.33
CA ARG A 596 3.80 -29.25 -22.15
C ARG A 596 4.13 -29.44 -20.67
N GLU A 597 4.36 -30.69 -20.29
CA GLU A 597 4.92 -31.06 -18.98
C GLU A 597 6.34 -30.53 -18.81
N MET A 598 6.76 -30.23 -17.58
CA MET A 598 8.12 -29.77 -17.31
C MET A 598 9.16 -30.81 -17.75
N GLU A 599 10.19 -30.36 -18.47
CA GLU A 599 11.24 -31.22 -19.03
C GLU A 599 11.96 -32.07 -17.96
N PRO A 600 11.87 -33.42 -18.01
CA PRO A 600 12.48 -34.30 -16.99
C PRO A 600 14.00 -34.12 -16.85
N SER A 601 14.67 -33.79 -17.97
CA SER A 601 16.11 -33.53 -18.01
C SER A 601 16.51 -32.28 -17.21
N VAL A 602 15.65 -31.26 -17.19
CA VAL A 602 15.80 -30.02 -16.41
C VAL A 602 15.51 -30.27 -14.94
N LEU A 603 14.47 -31.07 -14.64
CA LEU A 603 14.11 -31.45 -13.28
C LEU A 603 15.24 -32.26 -12.61
N ALA A 604 15.82 -33.24 -13.30
CA ALA A 604 16.93 -34.05 -12.78
C ALA A 604 18.15 -33.22 -12.33
N ARG A 605 18.42 -32.09 -13.00
CA ARG A 605 19.52 -31.16 -12.66
C ARG A 605 19.15 -30.17 -11.56
N SER A 606 17.87 -30.08 -11.22
CA SER A 606 17.31 -29.08 -10.31
C SER A 606 16.91 -29.67 -8.95
N ILE A 607 16.90 -31.00 -8.83
CA ILE A 607 16.68 -31.74 -7.59
C ILE A 607 17.99 -31.78 -6.79
N SER A 608 18.32 -30.65 -6.19
CA SER A 608 19.12 -30.65 -4.97
C SER A 608 18.40 -29.73 -4.01
N ALA A 609 17.76 -30.31 -2.99
CA ALA A 609 17.13 -29.52 -1.95
C ALA A 609 18.18 -28.58 -1.37
N LYS A 610 17.94 -27.27 -1.46
CA LYS A 610 18.79 -26.32 -0.74
C LYS A 610 18.73 -26.74 0.74
N PRO A 611 19.89 -27.02 1.38
CA PRO A 611 19.87 -27.38 2.79
C PRO A 611 19.22 -26.24 3.57
N HIS A 612 18.48 -26.60 4.62
CA HIS A 612 17.87 -25.61 5.50
C HIS A 612 18.98 -24.65 6.00
N PRO A 613 18.75 -23.33 6.04
CA PRO A 613 19.78 -22.35 6.40
C PRO A 613 20.31 -22.50 7.84
N MET A 614 19.63 -23.29 8.67
CA MET A 614 20.04 -23.63 10.02
C MET A 614 20.14 -25.13 10.25
N SER A 615 21.09 -25.52 11.09
CA SER A 615 21.24 -26.87 11.62
C SER A 615 20.40 -27.13 12.87
N GLN A 616 20.16 -28.42 13.17
CA GLN A 616 19.46 -28.85 14.40
C GLN A 616 20.15 -28.31 15.67
N SER A 617 21.48 -28.34 15.72
CA SER A 617 22.25 -27.87 16.88
C SER A 617 22.14 -26.35 17.10
N GLU A 618 22.04 -25.57 16.03
CA GLU A 618 21.77 -24.13 16.13
C GLU A 618 20.39 -23.84 16.69
N VAL A 619 19.35 -24.57 16.23
CA VAL A 619 17.99 -24.41 16.73
C VAL A 619 17.90 -24.75 18.22
N GLU A 620 18.56 -25.81 18.67
CA GLU A 620 18.63 -26.17 20.10
C GLU A 620 19.35 -25.11 20.94
N THR A 621 20.44 -24.56 20.41
CA THR A 621 21.20 -23.47 21.07
C THR A 621 20.35 -22.21 21.18
N LEU A 622 19.64 -21.83 20.11
CA LEU A 622 18.75 -20.67 20.09
C LEU A 622 17.54 -20.86 21.01
N ALA A 623 16.98 -22.07 21.11
CA ALA A 623 15.91 -22.38 22.06
C ALA A 623 16.37 -22.20 23.52
N ALA A 624 17.56 -22.69 23.85
CA ALA A 624 18.16 -22.51 25.18
C ALA A 624 18.44 -21.03 25.47
N PHE A 625 18.95 -20.28 24.49
CA PHE A 625 19.18 -18.84 24.59
C PHE A 625 17.88 -18.06 24.79
N ALA A 626 16.83 -18.40 24.04
CA ALA A 626 15.50 -17.81 24.17
C ALA A 626 14.92 -18.02 25.57
N ARG A 627 15.07 -19.24 26.13
CA ARG A 627 14.70 -19.52 27.53
C ARG A 627 15.45 -18.64 28.52
N ALA A 628 16.77 -18.51 28.36
CA ALA A 628 17.59 -17.68 29.23
C ALA A 628 17.15 -16.20 29.20
N ASN A 629 16.85 -15.68 28.01
CA ASN A 629 16.36 -14.32 27.82
C ASN A 629 14.98 -14.07 28.43
N ILE A 630 14.06 -15.04 28.32
CA ILE A 630 12.75 -14.96 28.98
C ILE A 630 12.95 -14.88 30.50
N MET A 631 13.74 -15.78 31.07
CA MET A 631 14.01 -15.79 32.52
C MET A 631 14.68 -14.51 33.00
N ALA A 632 15.69 -14.01 32.26
CA ALA A 632 16.35 -12.74 32.56
C ALA A 632 15.34 -11.57 32.56
N THR A 633 14.47 -11.51 31.55
CA THR A 633 13.46 -10.45 31.43
C THR A 633 12.45 -10.49 32.58
N LEU A 634 12.02 -11.68 33.00
CA LEU A 634 11.11 -11.85 34.15
C LEU A 634 11.77 -11.42 35.48
N GLN A 635 13.08 -11.60 35.61
CA GLN A 635 13.86 -11.18 36.78
C GLN A 635 14.29 -9.70 36.73
N GLY A 636 13.90 -8.95 35.69
CA GLY A 636 14.29 -7.55 35.49
C GLY A 636 15.74 -7.35 35.01
N ALA A 637 16.41 -8.41 34.58
CA ALA A 637 17.74 -8.35 33.98
C ALA A 637 17.67 -8.00 32.49
N VAL A 638 18.79 -7.54 31.92
CA VAL A 638 18.91 -7.19 30.49
C VAL A 638 19.07 -8.47 29.65
N PRO A 639 18.17 -8.76 28.70
CA PRO A 639 18.32 -9.93 27.82
C PRO A 639 19.50 -9.75 26.85
N GLY A 640 20.15 -10.86 26.50
CA GLY A 640 21.20 -10.87 25.50
C GLY A 640 20.64 -10.66 24.09
N CYS A 641 21.34 -9.90 23.26
CA CYS A 641 20.89 -9.63 21.89
C CYS A 641 21.29 -10.73 20.89
N PHE A 642 22.46 -11.36 21.07
CA PHE A 642 23.00 -12.34 20.12
C PHE A 642 23.80 -13.46 20.84
N PRO A 643 23.57 -14.75 20.57
CA PRO A 643 24.52 -15.81 20.90
C PRO A 643 25.70 -15.83 19.92
N ALA A 644 26.92 -15.93 20.45
CA ALA A 644 28.16 -15.85 19.66
C ALA A 644 28.38 -16.98 18.64
N ASN A 645 27.67 -18.11 18.78
CA ASN A 645 27.91 -19.33 18.00
C ASN A 645 26.71 -19.73 17.10
N CYS A 646 25.81 -18.80 16.79
CA CYS A 646 24.68 -19.04 15.88
C CYS A 646 24.69 -18.05 14.72
N SER A 647 24.22 -18.49 13.56
CA SER A 647 23.99 -17.61 12.42
C SER A 647 22.97 -16.51 12.74
N ASP A 648 23.13 -15.32 12.14
CA ASP A 648 22.14 -14.21 12.18
C ASP A 648 21.62 -13.90 10.77
N GLY A 649 21.42 -14.96 9.99
CA GLY A 649 20.93 -14.88 8.62
C GLY A 649 19.46 -14.49 8.54
N THR A 650 18.90 -14.69 7.35
CA THR A 650 17.47 -14.51 7.09
C THR A 650 16.80 -15.87 6.98
N VAL A 651 15.66 -16.03 7.65
CA VAL A 651 14.78 -17.23 7.57
C VAL A 651 13.38 -16.79 7.14
N ASP A 652 12.55 -17.67 6.61
CA ASP A 652 11.18 -17.32 6.21
C ASP A 652 10.23 -17.26 7.41
N GLY A 653 10.63 -17.83 8.55
CA GLY A 653 9.90 -17.63 9.79
C GLY A 653 10.53 -18.28 11.01
N ILE A 654 10.00 -17.94 12.18
CA ILE A 654 10.39 -18.52 13.46
C ILE A 654 9.14 -18.73 14.33
N ALA A 655 9.10 -19.83 15.06
CA ALA A 655 8.12 -20.06 16.12
C ALA A 655 8.77 -20.49 17.42
N LEU A 656 8.27 -19.95 18.52
CA LEU A 656 8.69 -20.23 19.89
C LEU A 656 7.51 -20.84 20.64
N ARG A 657 7.65 -22.06 21.16
CA ARG A 657 6.66 -22.67 22.05
C ARG A 657 7.15 -22.72 23.47
N LEU A 658 6.32 -22.27 24.39
CA LEU A 658 6.51 -22.40 25.83
C LEU A 658 5.65 -23.57 26.32
N THR A 659 6.24 -24.47 27.10
CA THR A 659 5.55 -25.56 27.80
C THR A 659 6.03 -25.62 29.25
N PHE A 660 5.18 -26.11 30.16
CA PHE A 660 5.52 -26.24 31.57
C PHE A 660 5.49 -27.70 32.00
N ARG A 661 6.57 -28.20 32.62
CA ARG A 661 6.62 -29.62 33.02
C ARG A 661 5.57 -29.93 34.08
N GLY A 662 4.65 -30.85 33.75
CA GLY A 662 3.61 -31.35 34.66
C GLY A 662 2.28 -30.61 34.60
N VAL A 663 2.10 -29.69 33.64
CA VAL A 663 0.83 -28.96 33.41
C VAL A 663 0.57 -28.91 31.91
N ASP A 664 -0.70 -29.05 31.52
CA ASP A 664 -1.15 -29.00 30.12
C ASP A 664 -1.39 -27.54 29.66
N GLU A 665 -0.44 -26.65 29.97
CA GLU A 665 -0.46 -25.26 29.52
C GLU A 665 0.69 -25.00 28.55
N GLN A 666 0.37 -24.34 27.43
CA GLN A 666 1.35 -23.98 26.41
C GLN A 666 0.97 -22.66 25.72
N ALA A 667 1.99 -21.97 25.20
CA ALA A 667 1.80 -20.78 24.37
C ALA A 667 2.78 -20.80 23.21
N VAL A 668 2.32 -20.39 22.02
CA VAL A 668 3.16 -20.36 20.81
C VAL A 668 3.17 -18.95 20.24
N PHE A 669 4.39 -18.44 19.98
CA PHE A 669 4.64 -17.13 19.39
C PHE A 669 5.35 -17.37 18.06
N SER A 670 4.75 -16.97 16.95
CA SER A 670 5.34 -17.21 15.64
C SER A 670 5.25 -15.99 14.72
N GLN A 671 6.26 -15.82 13.89
CA GLN A 671 6.29 -14.84 12.82
C GLN A 671 6.74 -15.53 11.53
N LEU A 672 5.89 -15.51 10.50
CA LEU A 672 6.12 -16.12 9.20
C LEU A 672 6.05 -15.06 8.10
N GLN A 673 6.85 -15.21 7.05
CA GLN A 673 6.82 -14.40 5.84
C GLN A 673 7.02 -15.29 4.61
N PHE A 674 6.23 -15.03 3.57
CA PHE A 674 6.31 -15.76 2.30
C PHE A 674 7.32 -15.17 1.30
N ARG A 675 7.76 -13.93 1.53
CA ARG A 675 8.64 -13.16 0.64
C ARG A 675 9.59 -12.31 1.47
N GLY A 676 10.89 -12.35 1.16
CA GLY A 676 11.91 -11.46 1.74
C GLY A 676 12.52 -11.93 3.06
N GLY A 677 11.85 -12.83 3.77
CA GLY A 677 12.29 -13.42 5.04
C GLY A 677 12.46 -12.41 6.18
N VAL A 678 12.69 -12.93 7.39
CA VAL A 678 12.88 -12.18 8.63
C VAL A 678 14.31 -12.32 9.16
N PRO A 679 14.91 -11.25 9.73
CA PRO A 679 16.20 -11.34 10.41
C PRO A 679 16.11 -12.26 11.64
N LEU A 680 16.92 -13.32 11.66
CA LEU A 680 16.76 -14.43 12.60
C LEU A 680 16.81 -14.01 14.07
N GLN A 681 17.93 -13.46 14.55
CA GLN A 681 18.11 -13.24 16.00
C GLN A 681 17.32 -12.04 16.51
N THR A 682 17.14 -11.01 15.68
CA THR A 682 16.25 -9.86 16.03
C THR A 682 14.80 -10.31 16.20
N THR A 683 14.30 -11.16 15.30
CA THR A 683 12.94 -11.69 15.38
C THR A 683 12.79 -12.59 16.60
N LEU A 684 13.79 -13.45 16.88
CA LEU A 684 13.80 -14.28 18.07
C LEU A 684 13.75 -13.43 19.35
N LEU A 685 14.53 -12.35 19.45
CA LEU A 685 14.51 -11.45 20.59
C LEU A 685 13.11 -10.84 20.80
N GLN A 686 12.45 -10.39 19.73
CA GLN A 686 11.08 -9.86 19.81
C GLN A 686 10.10 -10.93 20.34
N LEU A 687 10.15 -12.15 19.80
CA LEU A 687 9.30 -13.25 20.27
C LEU A 687 9.55 -13.57 21.75
N THR A 688 10.81 -13.55 22.21
CA THR A 688 11.14 -13.78 23.63
C THR A 688 10.61 -12.67 24.54
N GLN A 689 10.64 -11.41 24.09
CA GLN A 689 10.08 -10.29 24.83
C GLN A 689 8.55 -10.38 24.91
N SER A 690 7.88 -10.76 23.81
CA SER A 690 6.43 -11.03 23.80
C SER A 690 6.07 -12.17 24.74
N ALA A 691 6.84 -13.27 24.73
CA ALA A 691 6.63 -14.40 25.61
C ALA A 691 6.79 -14.02 27.10
N ALA A 692 7.83 -13.26 27.44
CA ALA A 692 8.02 -12.75 28.80
C ALA A 692 6.90 -11.77 29.22
N GLY A 693 6.42 -10.93 28.30
CA GLY A 693 5.27 -10.06 28.52
C GLY A 693 3.99 -10.84 28.82
N TRP A 694 3.72 -11.89 28.05
CA TRP A 694 2.58 -12.79 28.26
C TRP A 694 2.66 -13.47 29.63
N LEU A 695 3.80 -14.04 30.01
CA LEU A 695 3.99 -14.68 31.34
C LEU A 695 3.72 -13.71 32.50
N ARG A 696 4.16 -12.44 32.39
CA ARG A 696 3.90 -11.41 33.42
C ARG A 696 2.41 -11.09 33.53
N ASN A 697 1.73 -10.94 32.39
CA ASN A 697 0.31 -10.56 32.36
C ASN A 697 -0.60 -11.69 32.84
N SER A 698 -0.21 -12.95 32.61
CA SER A 698 -0.99 -14.13 32.98
C SER A 698 -0.83 -14.58 34.44
N GLN A 699 -0.01 -13.88 35.25
CA GLN A 699 0.16 -14.14 36.70
C GLN A 699 0.52 -15.60 37.05
N PHE A 700 1.37 -16.24 36.24
CA PHE A 700 1.83 -17.60 36.51
C PHE A 700 2.55 -17.74 37.85
N ASP A 701 2.35 -18.87 38.52
CA ASP A 701 3.09 -19.25 39.72
C ASP A 701 4.62 -19.29 39.43
N PRO A 702 5.46 -18.60 40.23
CA PRO A 702 6.91 -18.69 40.12
C PRO A 702 7.48 -20.12 40.07
N ASP A 703 6.91 -21.07 40.80
CA ASP A 703 7.34 -22.48 40.79
C ASP A 703 7.05 -23.18 39.46
N LEU A 704 6.00 -22.73 38.77
CA LEU A 704 5.64 -23.20 37.44
C LEU A 704 6.58 -22.60 36.37
N ILE A 705 6.92 -21.32 36.50
CA ILE A 705 7.89 -20.62 35.63
C ILE A 705 9.28 -21.29 35.72
N ALA A 706 9.70 -21.76 36.89
CA ALA A 706 10.97 -22.49 37.05
C ALA A 706 11.04 -23.77 36.19
N ARG A 707 9.89 -24.35 35.85
CA ARG A 707 9.74 -25.57 35.04
C ARG A 707 9.53 -25.29 33.55
N LEU A 708 9.70 -24.03 33.12
CA LEU A 708 9.55 -23.61 31.73
C LEU A 708 10.54 -24.32 30.80
N LYS A 709 9.98 -24.97 29.77
CA LYS A 709 10.69 -25.46 28.59
C LYS A 709 10.32 -24.58 27.39
N VAL A 710 11.32 -24.27 26.58
CA VAL A 710 11.17 -23.49 25.35
C VAL A 710 11.58 -24.37 24.18
N ASP A 711 10.69 -24.54 23.22
CA ASP A 711 10.95 -25.16 21.94
C ASP A 711 10.99 -24.11 20.83
N LEU A 712 11.80 -24.33 19.79
CA LEU A 712 11.98 -23.42 18.68
C LEU A 712 11.82 -24.16 17.36
N VAL A 713 11.14 -23.53 16.40
CA VAL A 713 11.08 -23.94 14.99
C VAL A 713 11.60 -22.79 14.14
N ALA A 714 12.43 -23.12 13.17
CA ALA A 714 12.79 -22.21 12.10
C ALA A 714 12.23 -22.72 10.77
N PHE A 715 11.68 -21.79 10.00
CA PHE A 715 11.03 -22.06 8.72
C PHE A 715 11.82 -21.47 7.57
N ALA A 716 11.89 -22.19 6.46
CA ALA A 716 12.49 -21.74 5.21
C ALA A 716 11.72 -22.32 4.01
N ASP A 717 12.00 -21.80 2.81
CA ASP A 717 11.57 -22.40 1.54
C ASP A 717 10.05 -22.66 1.47
N PRO A 718 9.21 -21.61 1.52
CA PRO A 718 7.76 -21.75 1.40
C PRO A 718 7.38 -22.37 0.05
N ALA A 719 6.50 -23.38 0.08
CA ALA A 719 5.93 -24.03 -1.10
C ALA A 719 4.39 -23.98 -1.04
N MET A 720 3.73 -23.90 -2.20
CA MET A 720 2.27 -23.87 -2.30
C MET A 720 1.73 -25.20 -2.83
N HIS A 721 0.65 -25.69 -2.22
CA HIS A 721 0.07 -27.01 -2.47
C HIS A 721 -1.41 -26.94 -2.92
N GLY A 722 -1.84 -25.78 -3.41
CA GLY A 722 -3.23 -25.56 -3.86
C GLY A 722 -4.15 -25.13 -2.72
N VAL A 723 -5.39 -25.64 -2.75
CA VAL A 723 -6.46 -25.30 -1.80
C VAL A 723 -6.96 -26.50 -1.01
N VAL A 724 -7.54 -26.28 0.17
CA VAL A 724 -7.97 -27.33 1.10
C VAL A 724 -8.97 -28.32 0.48
N LYS A 725 -9.82 -27.89 -0.48
CA LYS A 725 -10.75 -28.79 -1.18
C LYS A 725 -10.05 -29.86 -2.02
N SER A 726 -8.89 -29.54 -2.59
CA SER A 726 -8.16 -30.41 -3.51
C SER A 726 -6.66 -30.15 -3.39
N PRO A 727 -6.05 -30.47 -2.23
CA PRO A 727 -4.63 -30.20 -2.00
C PRO A 727 -3.78 -31.18 -2.81
N ASP A 728 -2.70 -30.66 -3.40
CA ASP A 728 -1.64 -31.49 -3.96
C ASP A 728 -0.51 -31.64 -2.93
N VAL A 729 -0.62 -32.70 -2.13
CA VAL A 729 0.29 -33.01 -1.02
C VAL A 729 1.67 -33.52 -1.48
N ASN A 730 1.86 -33.76 -2.78
CA ASN A 730 3.15 -34.20 -3.30
C ASN A 730 4.25 -33.16 -2.98
N GLY A 731 5.44 -33.64 -2.58
CA GLY A 731 6.55 -32.80 -2.14
C GLY A 731 6.45 -32.29 -0.70
N ILE A 732 5.38 -32.62 0.04
CA ILE A 732 5.33 -32.46 1.50
C ILE A 732 5.96 -33.70 2.13
N ASP A 733 7.16 -33.54 2.68
CA ASP A 733 7.77 -34.53 3.56
C ASP A 733 7.52 -34.14 5.03
N PRO A 734 6.64 -34.86 5.77
CA PRO A 734 6.34 -34.55 7.17
C PRO A 734 7.56 -34.53 8.08
N ALA A 735 8.64 -35.24 7.72
CA ALA A 735 9.86 -35.28 8.51
C ALA A 735 10.66 -33.97 8.45
N SER A 736 10.48 -33.18 7.40
CA SER A 736 11.28 -31.98 7.13
C SER A 736 10.45 -30.74 6.80
N ARG A 737 9.12 -30.85 6.70
CA ARG A 737 8.24 -29.73 6.34
C ARG A 737 7.04 -29.59 7.27
N ALA A 738 6.78 -28.36 7.68
CA ALA A 738 5.57 -27.96 8.39
C ALA A 738 4.49 -27.56 7.37
N VAL A 739 3.22 -27.87 7.65
CA VAL A 739 2.07 -27.47 6.82
C VAL A 739 1.40 -26.25 7.43
N LEU A 740 1.04 -25.27 6.61
CA LEU A 740 0.29 -24.07 6.98
C LEU A 740 -0.98 -23.99 6.13
N VAL A 741 -2.14 -23.84 6.77
CA VAL A 741 -3.42 -23.55 6.12
C VAL A 741 -3.85 -22.14 6.47
N THR A 742 -4.34 -21.39 5.49
CA THR A 742 -4.82 -20.02 5.68
C THR A 742 -6.13 -19.73 4.95
N GLU A 743 -7.04 -19.04 5.65
CA GLU A 743 -8.29 -18.48 5.14
C GLU A 743 -8.48 -17.07 5.73
N GLY A 744 -8.13 -16.03 4.96
CA GLY A 744 -8.26 -14.64 5.40
C GLY A 744 -7.37 -14.33 6.61
N GLN A 745 -7.97 -14.04 7.78
CA GLN A 745 -7.23 -13.81 9.04
C GLN A 745 -7.03 -15.09 9.87
N ARG A 746 -7.65 -16.20 9.45
CA ARG A 746 -7.52 -17.48 10.15
C ARG A 746 -6.36 -18.25 9.54
N SER A 747 -5.49 -18.77 10.39
CA SER A 747 -4.39 -19.61 9.96
C SER A 747 -3.99 -20.58 11.03
N ALA A 748 -3.59 -21.78 10.64
CA ALA A 748 -2.96 -22.72 11.55
C ALA A 748 -1.85 -23.46 10.82
N TRP A 749 -0.75 -23.69 11.52
CA TRP A 749 0.35 -24.51 11.03
C TRP A 749 0.71 -25.61 12.00
N MET A 750 1.22 -26.70 11.46
CA MET A 750 1.60 -27.90 12.20
C MET A 750 2.88 -28.51 11.64
N PHE A 751 3.79 -28.88 12.52
CA PHE A 751 4.96 -29.69 12.23
C PHE A 751 4.89 -30.95 13.11
N CYS A 752 4.63 -32.09 12.48
CA CYS A 752 4.57 -33.38 13.16
C CYS A 752 5.03 -34.51 12.21
N PRO A 753 6.30 -34.98 12.33
CA PRO A 753 6.84 -36.06 11.50
C PRO A 753 6.12 -37.40 11.59
N GLU A 754 5.31 -37.62 12.63
CA GLU A 754 4.56 -38.87 12.82
C GLU A 754 3.28 -38.94 11.99
N LEU A 755 2.82 -37.80 11.45
CA LEU A 755 1.60 -37.72 10.64
C LEU A 755 1.92 -37.80 9.15
N SER A 756 0.97 -38.31 8.38
CA SER A 756 0.99 -38.19 6.91
C SER A 756 0.76 -36.73 6.47
N ALA A 757 1.15 -36.41 5.23
CA ALA A 757 0.94 -35.08 4.68
C ALA A 757 -0.57 -34.72 4.61
N GLU A 758 -1.41 -35.70 4.30
CA GLU A 758 -2.86 -35.58 4.27
C GLU A 758 -3.42 -35.25 5.67
N GLU A 759 -2.98 -35.96 6.71
CA GLU A 759 -3.39 -35.70 8.09
C GLU A 759 -2.94 -34.31 8.57
N LEU A 760 -1.73 -33.86 8.18
CA LEU A 760 -1.25 -32.52 8.50
C LEU A 760 -2.13 -31.43 7.89
N VAL A 761 -2.55 -31.59 6.64
CA VAL A 761 -3.46 -30.65 5.96
C VAL A 761 -4.83 -30.67 6.62
N GLU A 762 -5.40 -31.85 6.88
CA GLU A 762 -6.73 -31.99 7.50
C GLU A 762 -6.76 -31.35 8.89
N ARG A 763 -5.79 -31.67 9.75
CA ARG A 763 -5.71 -31.12 11.11
C ARG A 763 -5.45 -29.62 11.11
N SER A 764 -4.58 -29.13 10.22
CA SER A 764 -4.32 -27.68 10.08
C SER A 764 -5.55 -26.93 9.58
N ALA A 765 -6.31 -27.49 8.62
CA ALA A 765 -7.56 -26.88 8.15
C ALA A 765 -8.63 -26.83 9.24
N LYS A 766 -8.75 -27.90 10.04
CA LYS A 766 -9.65 -27.93 11.21
C LYS A 766 -9.25 -26.90 12.27
N ALA A 767 -7.96 -26.82 12.60
CA ALA A 767 -7.43 -25.86 13.57
C ALA A 767 -7.61 -24.40 13.10
N ALA A 768 -7.39 -24.13 11.81
CA ALA A 768 -7.64 -22.83 11.20
C ALA A 768 -9.15 -22.50 11.07
N GLN A 769 -10.06 -23.40 11.44
CA GLN A 769 -11.51 -23.23 11.32
C GLN A 769 -11.92 -22.80 9.90
N VAL A 770 -11.39 -23.51 8.89
CA VAL A 770 -11.70 -23.24 7.48
C VAL A 770 -13.19 -23.38 7.23
N SER A 771 -13.79 -22.33 6.67
CA SER A 771 -15.21 -22.28 6.33
C SER A 771 -15.48 -22.47 4.84
N MET A 772 -14.52 -22.12 3.98
CA MET A 772 -14.59 -22.21 2.53
C MET A 772 -13.37 -22.97 1.97
N PRO A 773 -13.41 -24.31 1.94
CA PRO A 773 -12.29 -25.14 1.49
C PRO A 773 -11.82 -24.86 0.06
N THR A 774 -12.67 -24.29 -0.80
CA THR A 774 -12.35 -23.91 -2.18
C THR A 774 -11.41 -22.70 -2.28
N SER A 775 -11.35 -21.86 -1.25
CA SER A 775 -10.52 -20.64 -1.22
C SER A 775 -9.39 -20.68 -0.19
N ALA A 776 -9.49 -21.55 0.81
CA ALA A 776 -8.45 -21.73 1.81
C ALA A 776 -7.19 -22.34 1.18
N SER A 777 -6.06 -21.66 1.29
CA SER A 777 -4.79 -22.05 0.65
C SER A 777 -3.96 -22.94 1.56
N VAL A 778 -3.26 -23.91 0.96
CA VAL A 778 -2.35 -24.84 1.64
C VAL A 778 -0.91 -24.52 1.24
N PHE A 779 -0.06 -24.34 2.23
CA PHE A 779 1.37 -24.09 2.08
C PHE A 779 2.16 -25.09 2.93
N SER A 780 3.44 -25.23 2.61
CA SER A 780 4.39 -25.89 3.50
C SER A 780 5.70 -25.10 3.59
N PHE A 781 6.43 -25.29 4.69
CA PHE A 781 7.75 -24.70 4.90
C PHE A 781 8.72 -25.79 5.29
N ALA A 782 9.94 -25.79 4.76
CA ALA A 782 11.03 -26.55 5.34
C ALA A 782 11.20 -26.11 6.81
N ALA A 783 11.28 -27.07 7.72
CA ALA A 783 11.27 -26.81 9.15
C ALA A 783 12.41 -27.58 9.85
N VAL A 784 13.15 -26.86 10.68
CA VAL A 784 14.08 -27.46 11.66
C VAL A 784 13.61 -27.06 13.04
N SER A 785 13.41 -28.04 13.91
CA SER A 785 12.69 -27.87 15.17
C SER A 785 13.39 -28.57 16.32
N SER A 786 13.39 -27.97 17.51
CA SER A 786 13.82 -28.64 18.76
C SER A 786 12.77 -29.63 19.30
N SER A 787 11.61 -29.75 18.66
CA SER A 787 10.54 -30.69 19.02
C SER A 787 9.84 -31.26 17.79
N SER A 788 9.46 -32.53 17.84
CA SER A 788 8.77 -33.25 16.76
C SER A 788 7.26 -33.04 16.73
N ASP A 789 6.66 -32.35 17.69
CA ASP A 789 5.23 -32.04 17.65
C ASP A 789 5.07 -30.61 18.12
N ILE A 790 4.73 -29.72 17.19
CA ILE A 790 4.52 -28.31 17.47
C ILE A 790 3.55 -27.73 16.43
N SER A 791 2.59 -26.97 16.91
CA SER A 791 1.59 -26.32 16.07
C SER A 791 1.25 -24.94 16.63
N ASN A 792 0.73 -24.08 15.78
CA ASN A 792 0.13 -22.83 16.21
C ASN A 792 -1.18 -22.62 15.50
N THR A 793 -2.14 -22.05 16.22
CA THR A 793 -3.42 -21.65 15.69
C THR A 793 -3.60 -20.17 15.93
N ASN A 794 -3.76 -19.41 14.86
CA ASN A 794 -4.09 -18.00 14.90
C ASN A 794 -5.48 -17.83 14.29
N VAL A 795 -6.48 -18.04 15.13
CA VAL A 795 -7.88 -17.74 14.83
C VAL A 795 -8.34 -16.62 15.77
N PRO A 796 -9.22 -15.71 15.33
CA PRO A 796 -9.78 -14.73 16.23
C PRO A 796 -10.56 -15.40 17.37
N HIS A 797 -10.29 -14.98 18.60
CA HIS A 797 -10.97 -15.47 19.80
C HIS A 797 -11.76 -14.33 20.46
N PRO A 798 -12.90 -14.63 21.08
CA PRO A 798 -13.68 -13.62 21.78
C PRO A 798 -12.89 -13.10 22.99
N ARG A 799 -13.04 -11.81 23.30
CA ARG A 799 -12.45 -11.23 24.50
C ARG A 799 -13.54 -10.68 25.43
N PRO A 800 -13.41 -10.92 26.75
CA PRO A 800 -14.24 -10.21 27.71
C PRO A 800 -13.92 -8.70 27.65
N GLY A 801 -14.90 -7.87 28.01
CA GLY A 801 -14.71 -6.42 28.05
C GLY A 801 -15.29 -5.78 29.28
N ALA A 802 -14.98 -4.50 29.45
CA ALA A 802 -15.55 -3.68 30.50
C ALA A 802 -17.08 -3.57 30.36
N GLU A 803 -17.77 -3.33 31.47
CA GLU A 803 -19.23 -3.13 31.47
C GLU A 803 -19.65 -1.90 30.64
N VAL A 804 -18.80 -0.87 30.59
CA VAL A 804 -19.02 0.33 29.79
C VAL A 804 -18.12 0.28 28.57
N ARG A 805 -18.71 0.44 27.39
CA ARG A 805 -18.00 0.56 26.13
C ARG A 805 -17.78 2.03 25.80
N PRO A 806 -16.53 2.53 25.78
CA PRO A 806 -16.23 3.93 25.45
C PRO A 806 -16.62 4.26 24.01
N ALA A 807 -16.81 5.54 23.70
CA ALA A 807 -17.00 6.01 22.33
C ALA A 807 -15.73 5.72 21.52
N GLY A 808 -15.81 4.80 20.56
CA GLY A 808 -14.67 4.32 19.80
C GLY A 808 -14.38 5.17 18.56
N VAL A 809 -15.38 5.90 18.05
CA VAL A 809 -15.27 6.65 16.78
C VAL A 809 -15.68 8.12 16.83
N ALA A 810 -15.93 8.63 18.03
CA ALA A 810 -16.09 10.06 18.28
C ALA A 810 -14.86 10.86 17.79
N GLY A 811 -15.11 11.99 17.15
CA GLY A 811 -14.10 12.82 16.48
C GLY A 811 -13.76 12.39 15.05
N ARG A 812 -14.24 11.22 14.60
CA ARG A 812 -14.02 10.71 13.23
C ARG A 812 -15.32 10.57 12.43
N PHE A 813 -16.32 9.91 12.97
CA PHE A 813 -17.62 9.70 12.30
C PHE A 813 -18.68 10.71 12.74
N TYR A 814 -18.53 11.24 13.95
CA TYR A 814 -19.36 12.31 14.49
C TYR A 814 -18.50 13.14 15.48
N PRO A 815 -18.89 14.38 15.83
CA PRO A 815 -18.07 15.23 16.70
C PRO A 815 -17.83 14.64 18.10
N SER A 816 -16.62 14.81 18.64
CA SER A 816 -16.30 14.40 20.02
C SER A 816 -16.78 15.39 21.08
N SER A 817 -17.17 16.60 20.69
CA SER A 817 -17.78 17.59 21.58
C SER A 817 -19.28 17.31 21.74
N PRO A 818 -19.81 17.25 22.98
CA PRO A 818 -21.24 17.06 23.24
C PRO A 818 -22.15 18.07 22.52
N SER A 819 -21.78 19.35 22.51
CA SER A 819 -22.60 20.40 21.89
C SER A 819 -22.61 20.29 20.37
N ALA A 820 -21.47 19.95 19.76
CA ALA A 820 -21.38 19.75 18.31
C ALA A 820 -22.11 18.48 17.87
N LEU A 821 -22.06 17.42 18.69
CA LEU A 821 -22.82 16.20 18.45
C LEU A 821 -24.33 16.45 18.51
N SER A 822 -24.80 17.17 19.52
CA SER A 822 -26.21 17.55 19.61
C SER A 822 -26.65 18.37 18.39
N ALA A 823 -25.86 19.36 17.96
CA ALA A 823 -26.18 20.18 16.80
C ALA A 823 -26.30 19.36 15.50
N ILE A 824 -25.36 18.43 15.23
CA ILE A 824 -25.43 17.60 14.02
C ILE A 824 -26.60 16.61 14.08
N VAL A 825 -26.90 16.04 15.25
CA VAL A 825 -28.05 15.14 15.46
C VAL A 825 -29.36 15.86 15.17
N GLN A 826 -29.54 17.07 15.71
CA GLN A 826 -30.73 17.89 15.44
C GLN A 826 -30.85 18.24 13.95
N SER A 827 -29.73 18.54 13.28
CA SER A 827 -29.72 18.77 11.83
C SER A 827 -30.10 17.52 11.02
N CYS A 828 -29.73 16.33 11.49
CA CYS A 828 -30.06 15.07 10.82
C CYS A 828 -31.54 14.71 10.98
N LEU A 829 -32.11 14.94 12.16
CA LEU A 829 -33.51 14.64 12.45
C LEU A 829 -34.47 15.66 11.83
N GLY A 830 -34.11 16.95 11.85
CA GLY A 830 -35.01 18.02 11.45
C GLY A 830 -36.33 17.98 12.24
N GLU A 831 -37.45 18.26 11.59
CA GLU A 831 -38.76 18.13 12.23
C GLU A 831 -39.15 16.64 12.42
N VAL A 832 -39.50 16.29 13.66
CA VAL A 832 -39.93 14.95 14.05
C VAL A 832 -41.47 14.87 13.98
N PRO A 833 -42.05 13.94 13.20
CA PRO A 833 -43.50 13.80 13.10
C PRO A 833 -44.16 13.48 14.45
N GLU A 834 -45.35 14.05 14.68
CA GLU A 834 -46.16 13.75 15.87
C GLU A 834 -46.65 12.29 15.88
N THR A 835 -46.99 11.75 14.69
CA THR A 835 -47.43 10.37 14.53
C THR A 835 -46.31 9.49 13.98
N LYS A 836 -46.01 8.41 14.69
CA LYS A 836 -44.98 7.42 14.31
C LYS A 836 -45.62 6.08 13.94
N GLU A 837 -45.05 5.39 12.95
CA GLU A 837 -45.53 4.10 12.48
C GLU A 837 -44.82 2.93 13.19
N LYS A 838 -45.51 1.80 13.34
CA LYS A 838 -44.90 0.56 13.84
C LYS A 838 -44.30 -0.24 12.69
N TRP A 839 -42.99 -0.49 12.76
CA TRP A 839 -42.26 -1.31 11.81
C TRP A 839 -41.33 -2.27 12.58
N PRO A 840 -41.28 -3.57 12.22
CA PRO A 840 -40.45 -4.54 12.93
C PRO A 840 -38.96 -4.39 12.60
N ALA A 841 -38.60 -3.86 11.43
CA ALA A 841 -37.23 -3.55 11.10
C ALA A 841 -37.03 -2.32 10.20
N VAL A 842 -35.82 -1.80 10.21
CA VAL A 842 -35.35 -0.71 9.34
C VAL A 842 -33.96 -0.97 8.81
N MET A 843 -33.60 -0.33 7.70
CA MET A 843 -32.21 -0.20 7.23
C MET A 843 -31.79 1.26 7.26
N VAL A 844 -30.63 1.54 7.84
CA VAL A 844 -30.03 2.88 7.94
C VAL A 844 -28.52 2.84 7.63
N PRO A 845 -27.97 3.92 7.06
CA PRO A 845 -26.55 4.02 6.70
C PRO A 845 -25.65 4.50 7.86
N HIS A 846 -24.40 4.02 7.90
CA HIS A 846 -23.46 4.23 9.01
C HIS A 846 -22.18 5.00 8.63
N ALA A 847 -22.14 5.69 7.49
CA ALA A 847 -21.11 6.70 7.25
C ALA A 847 -21.16 7.82 8.31
N GLY A 848 -20.16 8.71 8.30
CA GLY A 848 -20.16 9.82 9.26
C GLY A 848 -21.43 10.66 9.17
N LEU A 849 -21.97 11.14 10.30
CA LEU A 849 -23.30 11.77 10.38
C LEU A 849 -23.47 12.96 9.43
N GLN A 850 -22.38 13.64 9.07
CA GLN A 850 -22.39 14.72 8.07
C GLN A 850 -22.78 14.27 6.65
N PHE A 851 -22.59 12.99 6.33
CA PHE A 851 -22.89 12.41 5.02
C PHE A 851 -24.22 11.67 5.03
N SER A 852 -24.36 10.69 5.93
CA SER A 852 -25.48 9.74 5.92
C SER A 852 -26.52 10.00 7.01
N GLY A 853 -26.21 10.86 7.99
CA GLY A 853 -27.05 11.06 9.18
C GLY A 853 -28.46 11.55 8.85
N ARG A 854 -28.62 12.34 7.78
CA ARG A 854 -29.96 12.76 7.30
C ARG A 854 -30.79 11.58 6.80
N VAL A 855 -30.20 10.67 6.03
CA VAL A 855 -30.89 9.46 5.52
C VAL A 855 -31.29 8.55 6.68
N ALA A 856 -30.40 8.33 7.66
CA ALA A 856 -30.72 7.60 8.88
C ALA A 856 -31.83 8.28 9.70
N GLY A 857 -31.74 9.61 9.87
CA GLY A 857 -32.74 10.42 10.58
C GLY A 857 -34.12 10.40 9.92
N ASP A 858 -34.18 10.44 8.59
CA ASP A 858 -35.43 10.37 7.80
C ASP A 858 -36.21 9.06 8.03
N VAL A 859 -35.50 7.97 8.33
CA VAL A 859 -36.09 6.67 8.67
C VAL A 859 -36.48 6.63 10.15
N LEU A 860 -35.53 6.86 11.05
CA LEU A 860 -35.73 6.63 12.49
C LEU A 860 -36.80 7.55 13.09
N LYS A 861 -36.94 8.79 12.60
CA LYS A 861 -37.95 9.72 13.13
C LYS A 861 -39.39 9.33 12.80
N LYS A 862 -39.61 8.51 11.75
CA LYS A 862 -40.93 8.10 11.28
C LYS A 862 -41.50 6.91 12.05
N ILE A 863 -40.68 6.19 12.80
CA ILE A 863 -41.06 4.92 13.42
C ILE A 863 -41.13 4.99 14.94
N GLU A 864 -41.96 4.13 15.53
CA GLU A 864 -41.97 3.88 16.97
C GLU A 864 -40.79 2.98 17.33
N ILE A 865 -39.88 3.47 18.18
CA ILE A 865 -38.74 2.70 18.68
C ILE A 865 -39.15 2.06 20.01
N PRO A 866 -39.21 0.71 20.10
CA PRO A 866 -39.58 -0.01 21.32
C PRO A 866 -38.47 0.04 22.38
N GLU A 867 -38.72 -0.55 23.54
CA GLU A 867 -37.76 -0.59 24.67
C GLU A 867 -36.42 -1.25 24.33
N THR A 868 -36.36 -2.08 23.29
CA THR A 868 -35.13 -2.76 22.86
C THR A 868 -34.94 -2.62 21.36
N ALA A 869 -33.74 -2.23 20.94
CA ALA A 869 -33.31 -2.27 19.55
C ALA A 869 -32.10 -3.21 19.40
N ILE A 870 -32.11 -4.05 18.37
CA ILE A 870 -30.97 -4.89 17.99
C ILE A 870 -30.38 -4.30 16.72
N VAL A 871 -29.17 -3.74 16.81
CA VAL A 871 -28.45 -3.18 15.67
C VAL A 871 -27.52 -4.24 15.12
N ILE A 872 -27.76 -4.68 13.89
CA ILE A 872 -26.95 -5.67 13.18
C ILE A 872 -26.20 -4.96 12.07
N GLY A 873 -24.87 -4.94 12.15
CA GLY A 873 -24.02 -4.23 11.20
C GLY A 873 -22.82 -5.06 10.75
N PRO A 874 -22.20 -4.71 9.62
CA PRO A 874 -21.02 -5.39 9.14
C PRO A 874 -19.81 -5.06 10.00
N LYS A 875 -18.95 -6.05 10.20
CA LYS A 875 -17.70 -5.89 10.93
C LYS A 875 -16.58 -5.43 9.98
N HIS A 876 -16.07 -4.23 10.21
CA HIS A 876 -14.97 -3.62 9.46
C HIS A 876 -13.61 -3.80 10.13
N THR A 877 -13.60 -4.08 11.43
CA THR A 877 -12.38 -4.27 12.20
C THR A 877 -11.89 -5.73 12.15
N ARG A 878 -10.57 -5.93 12.27
CA ARG A 878 -9.95 -7.26 12.35
C ARG A 878 -9.95 -7.84 13.77
N SER A 879 -10.34 -7.06 14.77
CA SER A 879 -10.29 -7.44 16.18
C SER A 879 -11.48 -8.35 16.54
N GLY A 880 -11.24 -9.38 17.34
CA GLY A 880 -12.30 -10.26 17.81
C GLY A 880 -12.86 -11.22 16.75
N VAL A 881 -13.83 -12.05 17.15
CA VAL A 881 -14.48 -13.06 16.31
C VAL A 881 -15.24 -12.43 15.15
N ASP A 882 -15.55 -13.25 14.15
CA ASP A 882 -16.30 -12.81 12.97
C ASP A 882 -17.73 -12.42 13.31
N TRP A 883 -18.44 -13.23 14.11
CA TRP A 883 -19.84 -12.99 14.46
C TRP A 883 -19.92 -12.73 15.96
N ALA A 884 -20.06 -11.46 16.32
CA ALA A 884 -19.96 -10.99 17.70
C ALA A 884 -21.23 -10.29 18.17
N VAL A 885 -21.60 -10.51 19.42
CA VAL A 885 -22.60 -9.72 20.13
C VAL A 885 -21.96 -8.98 21.29
N ALA A 886 -22.35 -7.72 21.49
CA ALA A 886 -21.73 -6.83 22.45
C ALA A 886 -22.03 -7.26 23.89
N PRO A 887 -21.00 -7.56 24.72
CA PRO A 887 -21.21 -8.00 26.11
C PRO A 887 -21.41 -6.84 27.10
N HIS A 888 -21.51 -5.61 26.61
CA HIS A 888 -21.49 -4.41 27.43
C HIS A 888 -22.86 -4.11 28.06
N LYS A 889 -22.86 -3.48 29.24
CA LYS A 889 -24.06 -2.93 29.90
C LYS A 889 -24.42 -1.54 29.40
N THR A 890 -23.43 -0.76 28.98
CA THR A 890 -23.62 0.65 28.59
C THR A 890 -22.75 1.02 27.40
N TRP A 891 -23.34 1.74 26.44
CA TRP A 891 -22.66 2.43 25.36
C TRP A 891 -22.41 3.89 25.76
N GLN A 892 -21.15 4.30 25.86
CA GLN A 892 -20.79 5.69 26.16
C GLN A 892 -20.77 6.53 24.88
N LEU A 893 -21.33 7.74 24.94
CA LEU A 893 -21.28 8.75 23.89
C LEU A 893 -20.74 10.09 24.45
N PRO A 894 -20.30 11.02 23.59
CA PRO A 894 -20.02 12.39 24.02
C PRO A 894 -21.27 13.07 24.59
N GLY A 895 -21.27 13.34 25.90
CA GLY A 895 -22.36 14.05 26.57
C GLY A 895 -23.54 13.19 27.00
N GLY A 896 -23.48 11.87 26.81
CA GLY A 896 -24.55 10.97 27.23
C GLY A 896 -24.14 9.50 27.16
N ALA A 897 -25.08 8.61 27.45
CA ALA A 897 -24.90 7.16 27.29
C ALA A 897 -26.23 6.49 26.92
N MET A 898 -26.14 5.27 26.41
CA MET A 898 -27.28 4.40 26.14
C MET A 898 -27.11 3.06 26.85
N ALA A 899 -28.20 2.53 27.41
CA ALA A 899 -28.20 1.22 28.02
C ALA A 899 -28.11 0.11 26.96
N SER A 900 -27.56 -1.03 27.33
CA SER A 900 -27.58 -2.28 26.57
C SER A 900 -28.38 -3.35 27.32
N ASP A 901 -28.58 -4.52 26.72
CA ASP A 901 -29.20 -5.68 27.37
C ASP A 901 -28.26 -6.90 27.34
N PRO A 902 -27.38 -7.06 28.35
CA PRO A 902 -26.45 -8.19 28.41
C PRO A 902 -27.15 -9.56 28.52
N GLN A 903 -28.35 -9.62 29.14
CA GLN A 903 -29.08 -10.89 29.25
C GLN A 903 -29.61 -11.33 27.90
N LEU A 904 -30.07 -10.38 27.08
CA LEU A 904 -30.40 -10.66 25.69
C LEU A 904 -29.16 -11.02 24.87
N ALA A 905 -28.03 -10.33 25.07
CA ALA A 905 -26.77 -10.65 24.40
C ALA A 905 -26.29 -12.08 24.71
N GLU A 906 -26.33 -12.51 25.98
CA GLU A 906 -26.04 -13.88 26.42
C GLU A 906 -26.99 -14.89 25.75
N ARG A 907 -28.31 -14.65 25.80
CA ARG A 907 -29.29 -15.52 25.14
C ARG A 907 -29.08 -15.64 23.64
N LEU A 908 -28.69 -14.57 22.97
CA LEU A 908 -28.39 -14.57 21.53
C LEU A 908 -27.15 -15.42 21.25
N ALA A 909 -26.06 -15.23 22.00
CA ALA A 909 -24.83 -16.02 21.87
C ALA A 909 -25.07 -17.52 22.13
N ASP A 910 -25.93 -17.86 23.09
CA ASP A 910 -26.24 -19.26 23.44
C ASP A 910 -27.11 -19.98 22.39
N ARG A 911 -27.97 -19.24 21.67
CA ARG A 911 -28.99 -19.82 20.78
C ARG A 911 -28.67 -19.70 19.30
N ILE A 912 -27.71 -18.87 18.93
CA ILE A 912 -27.34 -18.62 17.54
C ILE A 912 -25.94 -19.19 17.25
N ASP A 913 -25.87 -20.08 16.27
CA ASP A 913 -24.64 -20.84 16.00
C ASP A 913 -23.49 -19.94 15.56
N GLY A 914 -22.41 -19.96 16.34
CA GLY A 914 -21.18 -19.24 16.06
C GLY A 914 -21.21 -17.74 16.40
N LEU A 915 -22.30 -17.23 16.99
CA LEU A 915 -22.34 -15.90 17.60
C LEU A 915 -21.73 -15.95 19.00
N GLN A 916 -20.77 -15.07 19.32
CA GLN A 916 -20.10 -15.07 20.62
C GLN A 916 -20.08 -13.68 21.26
N LEU A 917 -20.09 -13.65 22.60
CA LEU A 917 -19.88 -12.44 23.38
C LEU A 917 -18.43 -11.95 23.22
N ASP A 918 -18.23 -10.81 22.56
CA ASP A 918 -16.87 -10.34 22.27
C ASP A 918 -16.73 -8.82 22.25
N ALA A 919 -16.14 -8.27 23.31
CA ALA A 919 -15.90 -6.84 23.41
C ALA A 919 -14.87 -6.31 22.41
N ALA A 920 -13.90 -7.13 22.00
CA ALA A 920 -12.84 -6.68 21.10
C ALA A 920 -13.38 -6.38 19.70
N ALA A 921 -14.41 -7.11 19.26
CA ALA A 921 -15.09 -6.86 17.99
C ALA A 921 -15.83 -5.51 17.97
N HIS A 922 -16.26 -4.99 19.13
CA HIS A 922 -17.03 -3.74 19.22
C HIS A 922 -16.21 -2.51 19.63
N MET A 923 -14.98 -2.68 20.11
CA MET A 923 -14.17 -1.60 20.70
C MET A 923 -13.95 -0.41 19.76
N HIS A 924 -13.69 -0.66 18.48
CA HIS A 924 -13.47 0.37 17.44
C HIS A 924 -14.41 0.21 16.24
N GLU A 925 -15.42 -0.65 16.36
CA GLU A 925 -16.41 -0.84 15.30
C GLU A 925 -17.42 0.32 15.30
N HIS A 926 -17.74 0.81 14.11
CA HIS A 926 -18.51 2.04 13.94
C HIS A 926 -19.94 1.80 13.46
N CYS A 927 -20.20 0.69 12.76
CA CYS A 927 -21.52 0.44 12.16
C CYS A 927 -22.67 0.48 13.17
N ILE A 928 -22.43 0.06 14.42
CA ILE A 928 -23.40 0.14 15.51
C ILE A 928 -23.36 1.50 16.19
N GLU A 929 -22.17 2.04 16.47
CA GLU A 929 -21.99 3.25 17.27
C GLU A 929 -22.56 4.50 16.59
N VAL A 930 -22.48 4.59 15.26
CA VAL A 930 -22.95 5.75 14.49
C VAL A 930 -24.47 5.95 14.60
N GLU A 931 -25.23 4.88 14.85
CA GLU A 931 -26.68 4.96 15.01
C GLU A 931 -27.09 5.47 16.41
N LEU A 932 -26.21 5.29 17.41
CA LEU A 932 -26.54 5.54 18.81
C LEU A 932 -26.88 7.01 19.13
N PRO A 933 -26.20 8.05 18.56
CA PRO A 933 -26.60 9.43 18.79
C PRO A 933 -28.02 9.76 18.34
N LEU A 934 -28.47 9.20 17.21
CA LEU A 934 -29.84 9.40 16.71
C LEU A 934 -30.86 8.66 17.59
N LEU A 935 -30.54 7.41 17.98
CA LEU A 935 -31.38 6.61 18.88
C LEU A 935 -31.49 7.24 20.28
N GLN A 936 -30.40 7.79 20.80
CA GLN A 936 -30.38 8.46 22.10
C GLN A 936 -31.32 9.67 22.12
N GLU A 937 -31.37 10.45 21.05
CA GLU A 937 -32.26 11.61 20.94
C GLU A 937 -33.73 11.18 20.79
N LEU A 938 -34.01 10.17 19.97
CA LEU A 938 -35.38 9.74 19.66
C LEU A 938 -36.00 8.83 20.72
N ALA A 939 -35.19 8.03 21.42
CA ALA A 939 -35.63 7.01 22.37
C ALA A 939 -34.57 6.76 23.48
N PRO A 940 -34.30 7.75 24.36
CA PRO A 940 -33.24 7.67 25.36
C PRO A 940 -33.40 6.52 26.38
N GLN A 941 -34.61 5.98 26.53
CA GLN A 941 -34.92 4.86 27.44
C GLN A 941 -34.73 3.49 26.80
N ALA A 942 -34.53 3.42 25.47
CA ALA A 942 -34.33 2.15 24.78
C ALA A 942 -32.99 1.52 25.18
N LYS A 943 -32.93 0.19 25.14
CA LYS A 943 -31.69 -0.59 25.26
C LYS A 943 -31.22 -1.01 23.88
N VAL A 944 -29.93 -0.89 23.61
CA VAL A 944 -29.34 -1.26 22.32
C VAL A 944 -28.42 -2.47 22.47
N VAL A 945 -28.74 -3.56 21.78
CA VAL A 945 -27.85 -4.73 21.62
C VAL A 945 -27.20 -4.68 20.25
N GLY A 946 -25.87 -4.64 20.20
CA GLY A 946 -25.11 -4.57 18.96
C GLY A 946 -24.62 -5.95 18.52
N ILE A 947 -24.84 -6.30 17.26
CA ILE A 947 -24.31 -7.51 16.61
C ILE A 947 -23.43 -7.10 15.44
N ALA A 948 -22.16 -7.48 15.47
CA ALA A 948 -21.20 -7.26 14.39
C ALA A 948 -21.00 -8.55 13.59
N VAL A 949 -21.23 -8.49 12.28
CA VAL A 949 -21.18 -9.64 11.37
C VAL A 949 -20.04 -9.48 10.38
N GLY A 950 -19.03 -10.34 10.48
CA GLY A 950 -17.88 -10.40 9.58
C GLY A 950 -17.86 -11.71 8.79
N GLY A 951 -17.78 -11.63 7.47
CA GLY A 951 -17.75 -12.82 6.59
C GLY A 951 -18.97 -13.74 6.72
N GLY A 952 -19.06 -14.73 5.83
CA GLY A 952 -20.16 -15.69 5.82
C GLY A 952 -20.68 -15.96 4.41
N ASN A 953 -21.65 -16.87 4.32
CA ASN A 953 -22.36 -17.21 3.09
C ASN A 953 -23.87 -17.19 3.34
N LEU A 954 -24.66 -17.27 2.27
CA LEU A 954 -26.13 -17.22 2.32
C LEU A 954 -26.72 -18.23 3.30
N ASP A 955 -26.30 -19.49 3.22
CA ASP A 955 -26.79 -20.58 4.09
C ASP A 955 -26.57 -20.29 5.58
N ARG A 956 -25.40 -19.75 5.95
CA ARG A 956 -25.13 -19.33 7.33
C ARG A 956 -26.02 -18.16 7.76
N CYS A 957 -26.25 -17.17 6.89
CA CYS A 957 -27.13 -16.04 7.17
C CYS A 957 -28.60 -16.47 7.35
N VAL A 958 -29.09 -17.40 6.53
CA VAL A 958 -30.45 -17.95 6.64
C VAL A 958 -30.64 -18.68 7.97
N ARG A 959 -29.69 -19.55 8.37
CA ARG A 959 -29.74 -20.21 9.68
C ARG A 959 -29.74 -19.22 10.84
N PHE A 960 -28.87 -18.20 10.78
CA PHE A 960 -28.84 -17.15 11.80
C PHE A 960 -30.19 -16.45 11.89
N GLY A 961 -30.78 -16.03 10.76
CA GLY A 961 -32.08 -15.36 10.73
C GLY A 961 -33.18 -16.20 11.38
N GLN A 962 -33.22 -17.51 11.10
CA GLN A 962 -34.17 -18.44 11.72
C GLN A 962 -33.96 -18.58 13.24
N GLN A 963 -32.71 -18.69 13.69
CA GLN A 963 -32.39 -18.78 15.12
C GLN A 963 -32.72 -17.46 15.86
N LEU A 964 -32.42 -16.32 15.25
CA LEU A 964 -32.77 -14.99 15.74
C LEU A 964 -34.30 -14.84 15.89
N ALA A 965 -35.08 -15.26 14.88
CA ALA A 965 -36.54 -15.28 14.95
C ALA A 965 -37.07 -16.12 16.13
N GLY A 966 -36.43 -17.26 16.40
CA GLY A 966 -36.74 -18.09 17.57
C GLY A 966 -36.52 -17.36 18.90
N VAL A 967 -35.39 -16.65 19.05
CA VAL A 967 -35.12 -15.85 20.26
C VAL A 967 -36.14 -14.72 20.42
N ILE A 968 -36.45 -14.01 19.33
CA ILE A 968 -37.39 -12.88 19.34
C ILE A 968 -38.82 -13.32 19.67
N SER A 969 -39.27 -14.45 19.13
CA SER A 969 -40.63 -14.97 19.35
C SER A 969 -40.91 -15.34 20.82
N GLU A 970 -39.86 -15.59 21.61
CA GLU A 970 -39.95 -15.85 23.06
C GLU A 970 -39.97 -14.56 23.91
N MET A 971 -39.71 -13.39 23.31
CA MET A 971 -39.68 -12.12 24.02
C MET A 971 -41.10 -11.58 24.26
N LYS A 972 -41.33 -10.94 25.41
CA LYS A 972 -42.63 -10.32 25.73
C LYS A 972 -42.98 -9.15 24.80
N THR A 973 -41.96 -8.39 24.43
CA THR A 973 -42.04 -7.23 23.54
C THR A 973 -41.01 -7.45 22.44
N ALA A 974 -41.46 -7.38 21.19
CA ALA A 974 -40.58 -7.53 20.04
C ALA A 974 -39.61 -6.33 19.98
N PRO A 975 -38.30 -6.58 19.77
CA PRO A 975 -37.34 -5.51 19.57
C PRO A 975 -37.48 -4.92 18.15
N LEU A 976 -36.96 -3.72 17.96
CA LEU A 976 -36.71 -3.18 16.61
C LEU A 976 -35.42 -3.78 16.07
N LEU A 977 -35.47 -4.36 14.86
CA LEU A 977 -34.26 -4.79 14.16
C LEU A 977 -33.74 -3.65 13.28
N ILE A 978 -32.47 -3.28 13.46
CA ILE A 978 -31.83 -2.22 12.68
C ILE A 978 -30.72 -2.84 11.85
N ILE A 979 -30.88 -2.85 10.53
CA ILE A 979 -29.84 -3.18 9.57
C ILE A 979 -28.97 -1.92 9.40
N SER A 980 -27.72 -2.00 9.81
CA SER A 980 -26.75 -0.93 9.60
C SER A 980 -25.97 -1.19 8.31
N SER A 981 -26.22 -0.42 7.24
CA SER A 981 -25.60 -0.62 5.93
C SER A 981 -25.48 0.66 5.11
N ASP A 982 -24.27 0.94 4.63
CA ASP A 982 -24.05 1.73 3.42
C ASP A 982 -24.21 0.84 2.18
N MET A 983 -24.36 1.47 1.01
CA MET A 983 -24.56 0.79 -0.28
C MET A 983 -23.23 0.64 -1.04
N ASN A 984 -23.20 0.82 -2.36
CA ASN A 984 -21.99 0.70 -3.15
C ASN A 984 -21.00 1.85 -2.85
N HIS A 985 -19.71 1.54 -2.93
CA HIS A 985 -18.62 2.44 -2.60
C HIS A 985 -17.72 2.68 -3.80
N PHE A 986 -17.29 3.94 -3.92
CA PHE A 986 -16.18 4.39 -4.74
C PHE A 986 -16.34 4.19 -6.26
N ALA A 987 -17.58 4.15 -6.74
CA ALA A 987 -17.90 4.35 -8.15
C ALA A 987 -18.32 5.81 -8.42
N SER A 988 -18.39 6.20 -9.70
CA SER A 988 -19.01 7.48 -10.09
C SER A 988 -20.48 7.51 -9.69
N ASP A 989 -21.06 8.68 -9.43
CA ASP A 989 -22.44 8.84 -8.96
C ASP A 989 -23.47 8.07 -9.80
N GLU A 990 -23.36 8.15 -11.13
CA GLU A 990 -24.24 7.42 -12.06
C GLU A 990 -24.17 5.90 -11.87
N GLU A 991 -22.96 5.33 -11.87
CA GLU A 991 -22.76 3.88 -11.69
C GLU A 991 -23.12 3.44 -10.26
N ASN A 992 -22.87 4.28 -9.26
CA ASN A 992 -23.23 3.98 -7.87
C ASN A 992 -24.75 3.88 -7.74
N ARG A 993 -25.50 4.85 -8.30
CA ARG A 993 -26.97 4.82 -8.35
C ARG A 993 -27.49 3.59 -9.08
N ARG A 994 -26.88 3.23 -10.20
CA ARG A 994 -27.26 2.03 -10.97
C ARG A 994 -27.09 0.75 -10.15
N LEU A 995 -25.92 0.56 -9.53
CA LEU A 995 -25.62 -0.62 -8.71
C LEU A 995 -26.48 -0.67 -7.45
N ASP A 996 -26.67 0.47 -6.79
CA ASP A 996 -27.51 0.57 -5.59
C ASP A 996 -28.96 0.26 -5.92
N GLU A 997 -29.49 0.75 -7.04
CA GLU A 997 -30.84 0.44 -7.49
C GLU A 997 -31.03 -1.07 -7.70
N MET A 998 -30.04 -1.77 -8.25
CA MET A 998 -30.11 -3.24 -8.38
C MET A 998 -30.23 -3.93 -7.03
N ALA A 999 -29.44 -3.51 -6.03
CA ALA A 999 -29.51 -4.06 -4.69
C ALA A 999 -30.84 -3.72 -3.98
N LEU A 1000 -31.31 -2.47 -4.11
CA LEU A 1000 -32.56 -2.02 -3.51
C LEU A 1000 -33.78 -2.72 -4.12
N ALA A 1001 -33.83 -2.85 -5.45
CA ALA A 1001 -34.88 -3.59 -6.14
C ALA A 1001 -34.89 -5.08 -5.76
N ALA A 1002 -33.71 -5.69 -5.62
CA ALA A 1002 -33.60 -7.07 -5.14
C ALA A 1002 -34.13 -7.21 -3.70
N MET A 1003 -33.86 -6.24 -2.83
CA MET A 1003 -34.39 -6.21 -1.47
C MET A 1003 -35.91 -6.03 -1.47
N GLU A 1004 -36.45 -5.09 -2.27
CA GLU A 1004 -37.88 -4.80 -2.42
C GLU A 1004 -38.70 -5.99 -2.97
N SER A 1005 -38.04 -6.97 -3.59
CA SER A 1005 -38.67 -8.23 -4.01
C SER A 1005 -39.05 -9.17 -2.85
N LEU A 1006 -38.62 -8.84 -1.62
CA LEU A 1006 -38.79 -9.63 -0.40
C LEU A 1006 -38.00 -10.96 -0.39
N ASP A 1007 -37.11 -11.17 -1.36
CA ASP A 1007 -36.26 -12.35 -1.47
C ASP A 1007 -34.82 -12.04 -1.01
N ALA A 1008 -34.47 -12.53 0.18
CA ALA A 1008 -33.14 -12.35 0.75
C ALA A 1008 -32.04 -13.07 -0.05
N ALA A 1009 -32.33 -14.21 -0.68
CA ALA A 1009 -31.38 -14.92 -1.53
C ALA A 1009 -31.09 -14.11 -2.81
N MET A 1010 -32.14 -13.54 -3.41
CA MET A 1010 -31.99 -12.65 -4.56
C MET A 1010 -31.11 -11.42 -4.25
N LEU A 1011 -31.28 -10.81 -3.08
CA LEU A 1011 -30.40 -9.72 -2.62
C LEU A 1011 -28.95 -10.18 -2.54
N TYR A 1012 -28.69 -11.30 -1.86
CA TYR A 1012 -27.34 -11.85 -1.71
C TYR A 1012 -26.69 -12.15 -3.07
N ASP A 1013 -27.41 -12.83 -3.96
CA ASP A 1013 -26.92 -13.20 -5.29
C ASP A 1013 -26.68 -11.97 -6.18
N THR A 1014 -27.57 -10.98 -6.10
CA THR A 1014 -27.43 -9.72 -6.85
C THR A 1014 -26.18 -8.96 -6.41
N VAL A 1015 -25.98 -8.79 -5.09
CA VAL A 1015 -24.82 -8.08 -4.54
C VAL A 1015 -23.52 -8.81 -4.87
N THR A 1016 -23.48 -10.13 -4.66
CA THR A 1016 -22.26 -10.92 -4.88
C THR A 1016 -21.90 -11.06 -6.36
N SER A 1017 -22.87 -11.35 -7.23
CA SER A 1017 -22.63 -11.53 -8.66
C SER A 1017 -22.22 -10.23 -9.36
N ASN A 1018 -22.80 -9.10 -8.94
CA ASN A 1018 -22.46 -7.78 -9.49
C ASN A 1018 -21.30 -7.09 -8.74
N SER A 1019 -20.71 -7.75 -7.73
CA SER A 1019 -19.65 -7.18 -6.88
C SER A 1019 -20.00 -5.80 -6.30
N ILE A 1020 -21.27 -5.62 -5.93
CA ILE A 1020 -21.75 -4.41 -5.27
C ILE A 1020 -21.11 -4.38 -3.89
N SER A 1021 -20.39 -3.31 -3.56
CA SER A 1021 -19.65 -3.23 -2.29
C SER A 1021 -20.55 -2.79 -1.13
N MET A 1022 -21.81 -3.22 -1.13
CA MET A 1022 -22.77 -3.00 -0.04
C MET A 1022 -22.23 -3.68 1.22
N CYS A 1023 -21.89 -2.89 2.24
CA CYS A 1023 -21.23 -3.43 3.42
C CYS A 1023 -22.17 -4.31 4.25
N GLY A 1024 -23.45 -3.95 4.38
CA GLY A 1024 -24.43 -4.63 5.22
C GLY A 1024 -25.29 -5.68 4.52
N VAL A 1025 -24.84 -6.28 3.41
CA VAL A 1025 -25.60 -7.36 2.74
C VAL A 1025 -25.89 -8.54 3.66
N LEU A 1026 -24.92 -8.99 4.47
CA LEU A 1026 -25.14 -10.11 5.39
C LEU A 1026 -26.13 -9.76 6.51
N PRO A 1027 -25.99 -8.61 7.21
CA PRO A 1027 -27.04 -8.10 8.11
C PRO A 1027 -28.43 -8.02 7.47
N ALA A 1028 -28.54 -7.51 6.24
CA ALA A 1028 -29.82 -7.37 5.55
C ALA A 1028 -30.48 -8.73 5.30
N VAL A 1029 -29.73 -9.70 4.79
CA VAL A 1029 -30.20 -11.09 4.59
C VAL A 1029 -30.65 -11.71 5.91
N ILE A 1030 -29.86 -11.57 6.98
CA ILE A 1030 -30.20 -12.09 8.31
C ILE A 1030 -31.54 -11.54 8.81
N VAL A 1031 -31.75 -10.22 8.70
CA VAL A 1031 -32.97 -9.57 9.18
C VAL A 1031 -34.17 -9.92 8.31
N MET A 1032 -34.04 -9.91 6.98
CA MET A 1032 -35.11 -10.34 6.08
C MET A 1032 -35.53 -11.79 6.37
N GLU A 1033 -34.57 -12.67 6.62
CA GLU A 1033 -34.83 -14.07 6.97
C GLU A 1033 -35.48 -14.24 8.33
N ALA A 1034 -35.07 -13.45 9.33
CA ALA A 1034 -35.73 -13.44 10.64
C ALA A 1034 -37.19 -12.98 10.53
N LEU A 1035 -37.45 -11.89 9.81
CA LEU A 1035 -38.81 -11.38 9.57
C LEU A 1035 -39.66 -12.40 8.81
N ARG A 1036 -39.11 -13.03 7.77
CA ARG A 1036 -39.77 -14.09 7.00
C ARG A 1036 -40.14 -15.27 7.89
N ALA A 1037 -39.23 -15.73 8.75
CA ALA A 1037 -39.48 -16.82 9.68
C ALA A 1037 -40.56 -16.49 10.74
N MET A 1038 -40.72 -15.22 11.10
CA MET A 1038 -41.78 -14.73 11.99
C MET A 1038 -43.10 -14.40 11.26
N GLY A 1039 -43.14 -14.51 9.92
CA GLY A 1039 -44.31 -14.12 9.12
C GLY A 1039 -44.54 -12.59 9.07
N GLN A 1040 -43.49 -11.80 9.28
CA GLN A 1040 -43.51 -10.33 9.36
C GLN A 1040 -42.76 -9.66 8.19
N LEU A 1041 -42.50 -10.38 7.09
CA LEU A 1041 -41.93 -9.79 5.87
C LEU A 1041 -42.99 -9.84 4.76
N SER A 1042 -43.74 -8.76 4.64
CA SER A 1042 -44.85 -8.60 3.69
C SER A 1042 -44.67 -7.40 2.76
N ARG A 1043 -43.86 -6.42 3.15
CA ARG A 1043 -43.57 -5.20 2.42
C ARG A 1043 -42.22 -4.62 2.82
N ILE A 1044 -41.57 -3.97 1.86
CA ILE A 1044 -40.40 -3.12 2.10
C ILE A 1044 -40.67 -1.77 1.45
N GLN A 1045 -40.38 -0.69 2.17
CA GLN A 1045 -40.60 0.68 1.71
C GLN A 1045 -39.30 1.48 1.77
N ARG A 1046 -38.91 2.03 0.63
CA ARG A 1046 -37.82 3.00 0.51
C ARG A 1046 -38.26 4.36 1.04
N VAL A 1047 -37.48 4.91 1.97
CA VAL A 1047 -37.76 6.20 2.63
C VAL A 1047 -36.92 7.32 2.03
N SER A 1048 -35.63 7.07 1.83
CA SER A 1048 -34.66 8.06 1.38
C SER A 1048 -33.49 7.37 0.69
N TYR A 1049 -32.87 8.06 -0.27
CA TYR A 1049 -31.64 7.64 -0.93
C TYR A 1049 -30.81 8.88 -1.24
N ALA A 1050 -29.51 8.81 -0.97
CA ALA A 1050 -28.55 9.87 -1.27
C ALA A 1050 -27.18 9.26 -1.59
N THR A 1051 -26.28 10.07 -2.14
CA THR A 1051 -24.86 9.71 -2.25
C THR A 1051 -23.98 10.74 -1.56
N SER A 1052 -22.75 10.35 -1.21
CA SER A 1052 -21.78 11.27 -0.62
C SER A 1052 -21.48 12.48 -1.52
N GLY A 1053 -21.70 12.36 -2.84
CA GLY A 1053 -21.52 13.43 -3.81
C GLY A 1053 -22.43 14.64 -3.57
N GLU A 1054 -23.59 14.43 -2.95
CA GLU A 1054 -24.53 15.50 -2.59
C GLU A 1054 -23.95 16.42 -1.49
N VAL A 1055 -23.04 15.91 -0.68
CA VAL A 1055 -22.36 16.67 0.39
C VAL A 1055 -20.96 17.11 -0.04
N SER A 1056 -20.20 16.26 -0.71
CA SER A 1056 -18.80 16.55 -1.09
C SER A 1056 -18.67 17.35 -2.39
N GLY A 1057 -19.66 17.30 -3.28
CA GLY A 1057 -19.57 17.82 -4.65
C GLY A 1057 -18.71 16.98 -5.61
N ASP A 1058 -18.10 15.88 -5.13
CA ASP A 1058 -17.31 14.95 -5.93
C ASP A 1058 -18.22 13.84 -6.47
N LEU A 1059 -18.47 13.83 -7.77
CA LEU A 1059 -19.32 12.85 -8.45
C LEU A 1059 -18.53 11.69 -9.08
N ASP A 1060 -17.19 11.75 -9.08
CA ASP A 1060 -16.36 10.72 -9.70
C ASP A 1060 -16.18 9.50 -8.79
N ARG A 1061 -16.36 9.70 -7.48
CA ARG A 1061 -16.15 8.66 -6.47
C ARG A 1061 -17.03 8.88 -5.24
N VAL A 1062 -18.21 8.26 -5.23
CA VAL A 1062 -19.20 8.42 -4.15
C VAL A 1062 -19.44 7.14 -3.36
N VAL A 1063 -20.11 7.27 -2.21
CA VAL A 1063 -20.72 6.16 -1.46
C VAL A 1063 -22.23 6.37 -1.43
N GLY A 1064 -23.01 5.31 -1.61
CA GLY A 1064 -24.47 5.35 -1.60
C GLY A 1064 -25.06 5.10 -0.22
N TYR A 1065 -26.16 5.78 0.08
CA TYR A 1065 -26.86 5.72 1.37
C TYR A 1065 -28.34 5.50 1.13
N ALA A 1066 -28.92 4.46 1.72
CA ALA A 1066 -30.34 4.13 1.58
C ALA A 1066 -31.00 3.96 2.95
N GLY A 1067 -32.21 4.47 3.06
CA GLY A 1067 -33.07 4.30 4.23
C GLY A 1067 -34.31 3.48 3.88
N MET A 1068 -34.54 2.36 4.57
CA MET A 1068 -35.64 1.43 4.29
C MET A 1068 -36.44 1.08 5.54
N LEU A 1069 -37.72 0.76 5.35
CA LEU A 1069 -38.62 0.15 6.34
C LEU A 1069 -38.97 -1.26 5.87
N LEU A 1070 -38.93 -2.26 6.76
CA LEU A 1070 -39.25 -3.65 6.44
C LEU A 1070 -40.28 -4.18 7.43
N GLY A 1071 -41.35 -4.81 6.93
CA GLY A 1071 -42.42 -5.36 7.78
C GLY A 1071 -43.51 -6.11 7.05
#